data_AF-A0A945S4N2-F1
#
_entry.id   AF-A0A945S4N2-F1
#
_cell.length_a   1.000
_cell.length_b   1.000
_cell.length_c   1.000
_cell.angle_alpha   90.00
_cell.angle_beta   90.00
_cell.angle_gamma   90.00
#
_symmetry.space_group_name_H-M   'P 1'
#
loop_
_entity.id
_entity.type
_entity.pdbx_description
1 polymer ?
#
loop_
_entity_poly.entity_id
_entity_poly.type
_entity_poly.pdbx_seq_one_letter_code
_entity_poly.pdbx_strand_id
1 'polypeptide(L)'
;MGTSLGSLGDFFPDKDIRCRIRGCNNVWQFSGADALHNVAQGKSTRPDRMCDECFAEFSKLTDKQVVCSTAECTHTWNWNRFAQLEAAKQGHTTPPRGFCEACKANLKKIKDAEVPCRMKGCERTWTWRKRDQMLSEDGKSPVRFCETCFGHLKRLQDVAVTCRMHGCDKTWHWNRYQQLEHIVAGKNIETHPKRMCQACFDTFKTLQDQNVPCKIDECKRTWVFNRYDQLEYKLKNGDESELPSKMCHECYRFFLDSRDRQLPCVVRGCRHTWTYTRSSQLHDWLNKRGRPGPRMCEECQKQLKELTPQDVECMVPGCSKTWSHPPEDQLRDQRQGKREPTAKRCPGCEEFLQANKPKEIPCEHCAKPIHWSSYEQLLCSLETFVKPTRCTACAGQELAMERPPERFHADHHLIVRMPPNGPWQKDDRISHWPPHLTYDVIGNVEKADVRIVAFGDDLTVSAESVEKSWPFLLEKALNEALGEKLKVAVVNAGIRRCTSRQAVQRFARDVAPFRPDLILFSFAFGDSLLRLNHRTEQWSPNIAHDEVGEAQESLFKKLSSTPAKLLYWTTNPVFPEDELGEKPSEMLRRWVRAQEATRDHCLRDTRHLCVTHNIPTLDLRSRFEVNGVRSAKRWMADWYMHNDTGGQNIATWFAQHILNGELLPKQTPKD
;
A
#
# COMPACT_ATOMS: atom_id res chain seq x y z
N MET A 1 106.21 -85.69 -3.98
CA MET A 1 104.91 -85.20 -4.45
C MET A 1 104.10 -86.39 -4.89
N GLY A 2 102.96 -86.64 -4.24
CA GLY A 2 102.00 -87.67 -4.59
C GLY A 2 100.65 -87.24 -4.01
N THR A 3 99.85 -86.59 -4.84
CA THR A 3 98.51 -86.07 -4.53
C THR A 3 97.53 -87.23 -4.32
N SER A 4 96.93 -87.32 -3.14
CA SER A 4 95.78 -88.20 -2.90
C SER A 4 94.58 -87.68 -3.69
N LEU A 5 94.01 -88.52 -4.54
CA LEU A 5 92.68 -88.32 -5.14
C LEU A 5 91.66 -88.21 -3.99
N GLY A 6 91.02 -87.04 -3.88
CA GLY A 6 89.91 -86.80 -2.96
C GLY A 6 88.72 -87.71 -3.25
N SER A 7 87.95 -88.01 -2.20
CA SER A 7 86.76 -88.86 -2.25
C SER A 7 85.70 -88.24 -3.16
N LEU A 8 84.95 -89.08 -3.90
CA LEU A 8 83.84 -88.65 -4.78
C LEU A 8 82.75 -87.81 -4.08
N GLY A 9 82.73 -87.79 -2.74
CA GLY A 9 81.85 -86.95 -1.93
C GLY A 9 82.19 -85.46 -1.90
N ASP A 10 83.44 -85.07 -2.22
CA ASP A 10 83.89 -83.67 -2.14
C ASP A 10 83.38 -82.79 -3.30
N PHE A 11 82.69 -83.39 -4.29
CA PHE A 11 82.13 -82.68 -5.45
C PHE A 11 80.71 -82.13 -5.26
N PHE A 12 80.03 -82.44 -4.15
CA PHE A 12 78.67 -81.96 -3.87
C PHE A 12 78.69 -81.02 -2.66
N PRO A 13 78.66 -79.68 -2.85
CA PRO A 13 78.66 -78.74 -1.74
C PRO A 13 77.36 -78.83 -0.93
N ASP A 14 77.48 -78.74 0.39
CA ASP A 14 76.36 -78.75 1.31
C ASP A 14 75.38 -77.61 0.99
N LYS A 15 74.08 -77.94 0.92
CA LYS A 15 73.03 -76.96 0.61
C LYS A 15 72.02 -76.86 1.75
N ASP A 16 71.77 -75.63 2.17
CA ASP A 16 70.70 -75.29 3.10
C ASP A 16 69.34 -75.32 2.39
N ILE A 17 68.46 -76.25 2.75
CA ILE A 17 67.13 -76.40 2.17
C ILE A 17 66.06 -76.02 3.22
N ARG A 18 65.16 -75.09 2.88
CA ARG A 18 64.01 -74.76 3.73
C ARG A 18 62.99 -75.89 3.77
N CYS A 19 62.43 -76.15 4.95
CA CYS A 19 61.36 -77.11 5.14
C CYS A 19 60.11 -76.71 4.32
N ARG A 20 59.49 -77.69 3.65
CA ARG A 20 58.31 -77.47 2.80
C ARG A 20 56.98 -77.35 3.57
N ILE A 21 56.95 -77.70 4.86
CA ILE A 21 55.73 -77.71 5.68
C ILE A 21 55.25 -76.29 5.98
N ARG A 22 53.99 -75.98 5.61
CA ARG A 22 53.37 -74.67 5.87
C ARG A 22 53.27 -74.40 7.37
N GLY A 23 54.05 -73.44 7.87
CA GLY A 23 54.16 -73.08 9.28
C GLY A 23 55.49 -73.47 9.95
N CYS A 24 56.35 -74.22 9.27
CA CYS A 24 57.72 -74.51 9.74
C CYS A 24 58.73 -73.58 9.07
N ASN A 25 59.58 -72.92 9.86
CA ASN A 25 60.63 -72.03 9.36
C ASN A 25 62.03 -72.67 9.38
N ASN A 26 62.13 -73.98 9.68
CA ASN A 26 63.42 -74.65 9.85
C ASN A 26 64.13 -74.88 8.50
N VAL A 27 65.45 -74.86 8.55
CA VAL A 27 66.36 -75.15 7.46
C VAL A 27 67.20 -76.35 7.86
N TRP A 28 67.49 -77.25 6.93
CA TRP A 28 68.37 -78.39 7.19
C TRP A 28 69.48 -78.44 6.13
N GLN A 29 70.67 -78.86 6.57
CA GLN A 29 71.84 -79.01 5.71
C GLN A 29 71.76 -80.36 5.00
N PHE A 30 71.70 -80.32 3.67
CA PHE A 30 71.75 -81.51 2.83
C PHE A 30 73.19 -81.75 2.39
N SER A 31 73.80 -82.83 2.90
CA SER A 31 75.21 -83.13 2.66
C SER A 31 75.46 -83.88 1.34
N GLY A 32 76.67 -83.79 0.81
CA GLY A 32 77.11 -84.57 -0.36
C GLY A 32 77.02 -86.10 -0.17
N ALA A 33 77.11 -86.59 1.07
CA ALA A 33 76.95 -88.00 1.41
C ALA A 33 75.48 -88.47 1.32
N ASP A 34 74.52 -87.61 1.70
CA ASP A 34 73.08 -87.88 1.58
C ASP A 34 72.62 -87.91 0.12
N ALA A 35 73.26 -87.11 -0.74
CA ALA A 35 73.03 -87.15 -2.18
C ALA A 35 73.44 -88.51 -2.78
N LEU A 36 74.63 -89.00 -2.41
CA LEU A 36 75.14 -90.32 -2.82
C LEU A 36 74.27 -91.47 -2.28
N HIS A 37 73.78 -91.37 -1.04
CA HIS A 37 72.94 -92.40 -0.44
C HIS A 37 71.57 -92.53 -1.12
N ASN A 38 70.95 -91.40 -1.49
CA ASN A 38 69.67 -91.37 -2.21
C ASN A 38 69.80 -91.87 -3.66
N VAL A 39 70.95 -91.61 -4.32
CA VAL A 39 71.24 -92.13 -5.66
C VAL A 39 71.50 -93.64 -5.63
N ALA A 40 72.19 -94.14 -4.60
CA ALA A 40 72.49 -95.57 -4.45
C ALA A 40 71.25 -96.45 -4.14
N GLN A 41 70.23 -95.91 -3.47
CA GLN A 41 69.04 -96.67 -3.06
C GLN A 41 67.80 -96.46 -3.95
N GLY A 42 67.86 -95.60 -4.96
CA GLY A 42 66.80 -95.41 -5.96
C GLY A 42 65.47 -94.83 -5.45
N LYS A 43 65.29 -94.61 -4.14
CA LYS A 43 64.19 -93.88 -3.50
C LYS A 43 64.66 -93.26 -2.18
N SER A 44 64.27 -92.01 -1.91
CA SER A 44 64.48 -91.41 -0.59
C SER A 44 63.54 -92.05 0.44
N THR A 45 64.07 -92.47 1.57
CA THR A 45 63.28 -92.91 2.76
C THR A 45 62.53 -91.74 3.41
N ARG A 46 62.98 -90.51 3.12
CA ARG A 46 62.41 -89.25 3.60
C ARG A 46 61.48 -88.64 2.54
N PRO A 47 60.21 -88.33 2.87
CA PRO A 47 59.33 -87.54 2.01
C PRO A 47 59.94 -86.16 1.72
N ASP A 48 59.79 -85.71 0.47
CA ASP A 48 60.49 -84.55 -0.10
C ASP A 48 60.58 -83.32 0.83
N ARG A 49 61.83 -82.92 1.15
CA ARG A 49 62.21 -81.61 1.71
C ARG A 49 61.53 -81.24 3.06
N MET A 50 61.41 -82.18 3.98
CA MET A 50 61.06 -81.93 5.39
C MET A 50 62.31 -81.76 6.25
N CYS A 51 62.31 -80.88 7.26
CA CYS A 51 63.38 -80.84 8.29
C CYS A 51 63.27 -82.02 9.27
N ASP A 52 64.29 -82.25 10.10
CA ASP A 52 64.37 -83.46 10.97
C ASP A 52 63.25 -83.48 12.01
N GLU A 53 62.93 -82.32 12.58
CA GLU A 53 61.82 -82.16 13.52
C GLU A 53 60.47 -82.49 12.88
N CYS A 54 60.21 -81.96 11.68
CA CYS A 54 58.97 -82.23 10.95
C CYS A 54 58.88 -83.70 10.53
N PHE A 55 60.00 -84.34 10.18
CA PHE A 55 60.02 -85.76 9.82
C PHE A 55 59.80 -86.68 11.03
N ALA A 56 60.38 -86.33 12.19
CA ALA A 56 60.16 -87.04 13.44
C ALA A 56 58.70 -86.95 13.92
N GLU A 57 58.06 -85.79 13.78
CA GLU A 57 56.63 -85.63 14.06
C GLU A 57 55.77 -86.36 13.02
N PHE A 58 56.09 -86.24 11.72
CA PHE A 58 55.38 -86.92 10.64
C PHE A 58 55.36 -88.44 10.80
N SER A 59 56.46 -89.03 11.28
CA SER A 59 56.58 -90.47 11.51
C SER A 59 55.72 -90.97 12.67
N LYS A 60 55.36 -90.08 13.61
CA LYS A 60 54.45 -90.38 14.74
C LYS A 60 52.98 -90.22 14.38
N LEU A 61 52.67 -89.56 13.27
CA LEU A 61 51.30 -89.27 12.85
C LEU A 61 50.75 -90.38 11.94
N THR A 62 49.55 -90.85 12.26
CA THR A 62 48.75 -91.74 11.41
C THR A 62 47.56 -91.00 10.84
N ASP A 63 47.11 -91.40 9.66
CA ASP A 63 45.92 -90.84 9.03
C ASP A 63 44.69 -91.01 9.94
N LYS A 64 43.95 -89.92 10.16
CA LYS A 64 42.76 -89.90 11.03
C LYS A 64 41.50 -89.74 10.19
N GLN A 65 40.49 -90.55 10.46
CA GLN A 65 39.16 -90.38 9.90
C GLN A 65 38.38 -89.38 10.76
N VAL A 66 37.96 -88.26 10.17
CA VAL A 66 37.23 -87.18 10.85
C VAL A 66 35.81 -87.13 10.32
N VAL A 67 34.82 -86.95 11.21
CA VAL A 67 33.40 -86.85 10.83
C VAL A 67 33.16 -85.65 9.91
N CYS A 68 32.26 -85.81 8.94
CA CYS A 68 31.83 -84.72 8.07
C CYS A 68 31.17 -83.58 8.86
N SER A 69 31.33 -82.34 8.41
CA SER A 69 30.82 -81.15 9.12
C SER A 69 29.31 -80.90 8.96
N THR A 70 28.62 -81.63 8.09
CA THR A 70 27.16 -81.53 7.90
C THR A 70 26.44 -82.35 8.96
N ALA A 71 25.46 -81.76 9.66
CA ALA A 71 24.79 -82.34 10.83
C ALA A 71 24.20 -83.75 10.58
N GLU A 72 23.74 -84.03 9.37
CA GLU A 72 23.07 -85.31 9.00
C GLU A 72 24.00 -86.32 8.31
N CYS A 73 25.30 -86.03 8.14
CA CYS A 73 26.22 -86.93 7.44
C CYS A 73 27.10 -87.70 8.41
N THR A 74 26.98 -89.03 8.39
CA THR A 74 27.80 -89.95 9.18
C THR A 74 29.12 -90.33 8.52
N HIS A 75 29.35 -89.91 7.28
CA HIS A 75 30.59 -90.24 6.55
C HIS A 75 31.79 -89.48 7.11
N THR A 76 32.95 -90.11 7.05
CA THR A 76 34.22 -89.50 7.45
C THR A 76 35.02 -89.03 6.24
N TRP A 77 36.02 -88.19 6.49
CA TRP A 77 37.03 -87.82 5.51
C TRP A 77 38.43 -88.06 6.07
N ASN A 78 39.38 -88.36 5.18
CA ASN A 78 40.75 -88.63 5.58
C ASN A 78 41.49 -87.31 5.88
N TRP A 79 41.80 -87.08 7.15
CA TRP A 79 42.77 -86.09 7.58
C TRP A 79 44.16 -86.73 7.59
N ASN A 80 44.85 -86.61 6.46
CA ASN A 80 46.15 -87.27 6.29
C ASN A 80 47.22 -86.71 7.24
N ARG A 81 48.23 -87.53 7.52
CA ARG A 81 49.37 -87.17 8.40
C ARG A 81 50.10 -85.88 8.01
N PHE A 82 50.10 -85.54 6.72
CA PHE A 82 50.72 -84.30 6.22
C PHE A 82 49.91 -83.06 6.63
N ALA A 83 48.59 -83.09 6.45
CA ALA A 83 47.68 -82.02 6.87
C ALA A 83 47.57 -81.91 8.39
N GLN A 84 47.75 -83.01 9.12
CA GLN A 84 47.87 -83.01 10.58
C GLN A 84 49.13 -82.26 11.03
N LEU A 85 50.26 -82.51 10.37
CA LEU A 85 51.52 -81.83 10.65
C LEU A 85 51.45 -80.32 10.33
N GLU A 86 50.86 -79.95 9.18
CA GLU A 86 50.65 -78.53 8.83
C GLU A 86 49.75 -77.82 9.84
N ALA A 87 48.66 -78.46 10.28
CA ALA A 87 47.78 -77.91 11.30
C ALA A 87 48.52 -77.73 12.64
N ALA A 88 49.31 -78.72 13.05
CA ALA A 88 50.10 -78.67 14.28
C ALA A 88 51.13 -77.53 14.26
N LYS A 89 51.84 -77.33 13.16
CA LYS A 89 52.79 -76.20 13.00
C LYS A 89 52.11 -74.84 12.91
N GLN A 90 50.83 -74.78 12.57
CA GLN A 90 50.01 -73.57 12.59
C GLN A 90 49.30 -73.33 13.94
N GLY A 91 49.54 -74.17 14.95
CA GLY A 91 48.93 -74.05 16.29
C GLY A 91 47.51 -74.62 16.38
N HIS A 92 47.06 -75.39 15.40
CA HIS A 92 45.74 -76.03 15.38
C HIS A 92 45.85 -77.50 15.84
N THR A 93 45.25 -77.81 16.99
CA THR A 93 45.23 -79.17 17.57
C THR A 93 43.97 -79.96 17.23
N THR A 94 42.93 -79.29 16.74
CA THR A 94 41.66 -79.91 16.35
C THR A 94 41.54 -80.05 14.83
N PRO A 95 40.88 -81.12 14.35
CA PRO A 95 40.66 -81.28 12.93
C PRO A 95 39.77 -80.14 12.38
N PRO A 96 40.07 -79.60 11.18
CA PRO A 96 39.26 -78.55 10.60
C PRO A 96 37.86 -79.08 10.23
N ARG A 97 36.88 -78.17 10.15
CA ARG A 97 35.54 -78.49 9.64
C ARG A 97 35.59 -78.84 8.15
N GLY A 98 35.85 -80.10 7.84
CA GLY A 98 35.92 -80.66 6.50
C GLY A 98 34.64 -81.39 6.06
N PHE A 99 34.56 -81.66 4.77
CA PHE A 99 33.45 -82.41 4.16
C PHE A 99 33.97 -83.75 3.61
N CYS A 100 33.17 -84.81 3.71
CA CYS A 100 33.42 -86.07 3.01
C CYS A 100 33.38 -85.87 1.48
N GLU A 101 33.88 -86.84 0.72
CA GLU A 101 33.94 -86.73 -0.75
C GLU A 101 32.57 -86.54 -1.39
N ALA A 102 31.54 -87.22 -0.86
CA ALA A 102 30.16 -87.05 -1.30
C ALA A 102 29.62 -85.63 -1.03
N CYS A 103 29.84 -85.10 0.17
CA CYS A 103 29.47 -83.72 0.52
C CYS A 103 30.26 -82.68 -0.27
N LYS A 104 31.53 -82.93 -0.60
CA LYS A 104 32.33 -82.07 -1.51
C LYS A 104 31.75 -82.07 -2.92
N ALA A 105 31.28 -83.22 -3.42
CA ALA A 105 30.61 -83.31 -4.71
C ALA A 105 29.28 -82.55 -4.71
N ASN A 106 28.51 -82.62 -3.63
CA ASN A 106 27.26 -81.85 -3.47
C ASN A 106 27.53 -80.34 -3.36
N LEU A 107 28.57 -79.92 -2.63
CA LEU A 107 28.98 -78.52 -2.52
C LEU A 107 29.42 -77.92 -3.86
N LYS A 108 29.90 -78.75 -4.81
CA LYS A 108 30.17 -78.30 -6.19
C LYS A 108 28.89 -78.06 -7.01
N LYS A 109 27.77 -78.71 -6.65
CA LYS A 109 26.47 -78.54 -7.33
C LYS A 109 25.70 -77.32 -6.82
N ILE A 110 25.91 -76.92 -5.56
CA ILE A 110 25.25 -75.76 -4.95
C ILE A 110 25.93 -74.46 -5.44
N LYS A 111 25.13 -73.53 -5.97
CA LYS A 111 25.57 -72.17 -6.30
C LYS A 111 25.28 -71.23 -5.14
N ASP A 112 26.04 -70.15 -5.05
CA ASP A 112 25.73 -69.08 -4.10
C ASP A 112 24.35 -68.48 -4.44
N ALA A 113 23.55 -68.21 -3.42
CA ALA A 113 22.19 -67.71 -3.56
C ALA A 113 22.09 -66.27 -3.07
N GLU A 114 21.39 -65.42 -3.82
CA GLU A 114 21.15 -64.03 -3.44
C GLU A 114 19.84 -63.93 -2.64
N VAL A 115 19.94 -63.46 -1.39
CA VAL A 115 18.81 -63.40 -0.45
C VAL A 115 18.47 -61.95 -0.15
N PRO A 116 17.18 -61.55 -0.10
CA PRO A 116 16.80 -60.17 0.17
C PRO A 116 17.24 -59.70 1.56
N CYS A 117 17.56 -58.41 1.66
CA CYS A 117 17.90 -57.76 2.91
C CYS A 117 16.69 -57.70 3.87
N ARG A 118 16.94 -57.93 5.16
CA ARG A 118 15.96 -57.77 6.26
C ARG A 118 15.31 -56.39 6.33
N MET A 119 15.98 -55.36 5.82
CA MET A 119 15.52 -53.98 5.98
C MET A 119 14.33 -53.67 5.07
N LYS A 120 13.21 -53.22 5.67
CA LYS A 120 12.03 -52.76 4.92
C LYS A 120 12.41 -51.63 3.97
N GLY A 121 12.08 -51.79 2.69
CA GLY A 121 12.39 -50.81 1.63
C GLY A 121 13.80 -50.90 1.04
N CYS A 122 14.64 -51.87 1.45
CA CYS A 122 15.94 -52.09 0.83
C CYS A 122 15.84 -53.17 -0.26
N GLU A 123 16.16 -52.79 -1.50
CA GLU A 123 16.11 -53.70 -2.66
C GLU A 123 17.37 -54.58 -2.79
N ARG A 124 18.39 -54.35 -1.96
CA ARG A 124 19.66 -55.07 -2.02
C ARG A 124 19.56 -56.48 -1.46
N THR A 125 20.37 -57.38 -2.01
CA THR A 125 20.53 -58.75 -1.56
C THR A 125 21.85 -58.94 -0.81
N TRP A 126 22.01 -60.10 -0.18
CA TRP A 126 23.29 -60.58 0.34
C TRP A 126 23.53 -62.01 -0.12
N THR A 127 24.80 -62.34 -0.30
CA THR A 127 25.22 -63.63 -0.82
C THR A 127 25.21 -64.69 0.28
N TRP A 128 24.28 -65.62 0.19
CA TRP A 128 24.26 -66.82 1.00
C TRP A 128 25.18 -67.86 0.37
N ARG A 129 26.38 -68.02 0.95
CA ARG A 129 27.43 -68.89 0.40
C ARG A 129 27.00 -70.35 0.40
N LYS A 130 27.34 -71.10 -0.65
CA LYS A 130 27.06 -72.53 -0.79
C LYS A 130 27.50 -73.40 0.39
N ARG A 131 28.57 -73.00 1.10
CA ARG A 131 29.05 -73.67 2.31
C ARG A 131 28.08 -73.50 3.47
N ASP A 132 27.53 -72.28 3.64
CA ASP A 132 26.60 -71.95 4.72
C ASP A 132 25.19 -72.49 4.40
N GLN A 133 24.83 -72.62 3.12
CA GLN A 133 23.64 -73.32 2.67
C GLN A 133 23.65 -74.79 3.07
N MET A 134 24.78 -75.48 2.85
CA MET A 134 24.92 -76.90 3.17
C MET A 134 25.00 -77.18 4.68
N LEU A 135 25.34 -76.15 5.48
CA LEU A 135 25.36 -76.22 6.94
C LEU A 135 24.03 -75.76 7.58
N SER A 136 23.06 -75.32 6.78
CA SER A 136 21.75 -74.90 7.28
C SER A 136 20.85 -76.12 7.45
N GLU A 137 20.34 -76.31 8.67
CA GLU A 137 19.49 -77.46 9.04
C GLU A 137 18.13 -77.44 8.31
N ASP A 138 17.53 -76.25 8.13
CA ASP A 138 16.18 -76.11 7.57
C ASP A 138 16.13 -75.78 6.06
N GLY A 139 17.28 -75.66 5.40
CA GLY A 139 17.38 -75.18 4.01
C GLY A 139 16.85 -73.76 3.78
N LYS A 140 16.55 -73.01 4.85
CA LYS A 140 16.04 -71.62 4.80
C LYS A 140 17.16 -70.64 5.06
N SER A 141 17.22 -69.60 4.23
CA SER A 141 18.17 -68.51 4.42
C SER A 141 17.88 -67.73 5.72
N PRO A 142 18.88 -67.41 6.54
CA PRO A 142 18.68 -66.60 7.74
C PRO A 142 18.29 -65.16 7.40
N VAL A 143 17.46 -64.52 8.23
CA VAL A 143 17.06 -63.13 8.02
C VAL A 143 18.21 -62.17 8.41
N ARG A 144 18.98 -61.71 7.41
CA ARG A 144 20.16 -60.86 7.60
C ARG A 144 20.06 -59.53 6.83
N PHE A 145 20.87 -58.55 7.26
CA PHE A 145 21.06 -57.31 6.51
C PHE A 145 22.04 -57.54 5.36
N CYS A 146 21.87 -56.80 4.25
CA CYS A 146 22.92 -56.71 3.23
C CYS A 146 24.18 -56.04 3.80
N GLU A 147 25.33 -56.29 3.19
CA GLU A 147 26.64 -55.83 3.67
C GLU A 147 26.65 -54.31 3.92
N THR A 148 26.01 -53.57 3.03
CA THR A 148 25.84 -52.12 3.14
C THR A 148 24.95 -51.70 4.31
N CYS A 149 23.78 -52.33 4.49
CA CYS A 149 22.88 -52.01 5.61
C CYS A 149 23.51 -52.39 6.96
N PHE A 150 24.19 -53.53 7.01
CA PHE A 150 24.93 -53.96 8.20
C PHE A 150 26.10 -53.01 8.51
N GLY A 151 26.84 -52.59 7.49
CA GLY A 151 27.91 -51.60 7.61
C GLY A 151 27.41 -50.22 8.06
N HIS A 152 26.22 -49.80 7.65
CA HIS A 152 25.58 -48.60 8.22
C HIS A 152 25.19 -48.84 9.69
N LEU A 153 24.47 -49.92 10.00
CA LEU A 153 24.00 -50.21 11.37
C LEU A 153 25.13 -50.26 12.40
N LYS A 154 26.32 -50.76 12.02
CA LYS A 154 27.53 -50.75 12.87
C LYS A 154 28.06 -49.35 13.18
N ARG A 155 27.89 -48.40 12.25
CA ARG A 155 28.38 -47.02 12.38
C ARG A 155 27.40 -46.08 13.08
N LEU A 156 26.12 -46.40 13.02
CA LEU A 156 25.07 -45.62 13.69
C LEU A 156 25.16 -45.79 15.20
N GLN A 157 24.75 -44.78 15.95
CA GLN A 157 24.57 -44.78 17.40
C GLN A 157 23.20 -44.24 17.74
N ASP A 158 22.63 -44.63 18.88
CA ASP A 158 21.34 -44.08 19.30
C ASP A 158 21.51 -42.59 19.64
N VAL A 159 20.65 -41.75 19.08
CA VAL A 159 20.72 -40.29 19.26
C VAL A 159 19.48 -39.81 20.01
N ALA A 160 19.69 -38.99 21.04
CA ALA A 160 18.61 -38.26 21.68
C ALA A 160 18.29 -37.00 20.88
N VAL A 161 17.09 -36.94 20.32
CA VAL A 161 16.64 -35.83 19.47
C VAL A 161 15.64 -34.98 20.25
N THR A 162 15.67 -33.67 20.09
CA THR A 162 14.76 -32.75 20.78
C THR A 162 13.30 -32.98 20.36
N CYS A 163 12.38 -32.75 21.30
CA CYS A 163 10.95 -32.79 21.02
C CYS A 163 10.57 -31.72 19.99
N ARG A 164 9.63 -32.05 19.10
CA ARG A 164 9.07 -31.10 18.12
C ARG A 164 8.29 -29.94 18.77
N MET A 165 7.74 -30.13 19.97
CA MET A 165 6.88 -29.14 20.61
C MET A 165 7.70 -27.95 21.12
N HIS A 166 7.27 -26.73 20.76
CA HIS A 166 7.89 -25.52 21.28
C HIS A 166 7.66 -25.41 22.80
N GLY A 167 8.76 -25.24 23.56
CA GLY A 167 8.73 -25.19 25.03
C GLY A 167 8.88 -26.55 25.74
N CYS A 168 9.20 -27.63 25.01
CA CYS A 168 9.54 -28.91 25.62
C CYS A 168 11.04 -29.20 25.50
N ASP A 169 11.73 -29.29 26.63
CA ASP A 169 13.16 -29.61 26.68
C ASP A 169 13.46 -31.12 26.69
N LYS A 170 12.41 -31.95 26.67
CA LYS A 170 12.56 -33.42 26.67
C LYS A 170 13.01 -33.90 25.29
N THR A 171 13.77 -34.99 25.28
CA THR A 171 14.22 -35.65 24.07
C THR A 171 13.45 -36.94 23.81
N TRP A 172 13.52 -37.43 22.59
CA TRP A 172 13.05 -38.76 22.20
C TRP A 172 14.20 -39.56 21.60
N HIS A 173 14.15 -40.88 21.74
CA HIS A 173 15.22 -41.76 21.31
C HIS A 173 15.06 -42.14 19.83
N TRP A 174 15.98 -41.66 19.00
CA TRP A 174 16.10 -42.08 17.61
C TRP A 174 17.08 -43.23 17.51
N ASN A 175 16.57 -44.46 17.48
CA ASN A 175 17.40 -45.65 17.53
C ASN A 175 18.08 -45.95 16.17
N ARG A 176 19.18 -46.72 16.20
CA ARG A 176 19.97 -47.08 15.01
C ARG A 176 19.16 -47.75 13.90
N TYR A 177 18.11 -48.49 14.24
CA TYR A 177 17.25 -49.14 13.24
C TYR A 177 16.35 -48.13 12.51
N GLN A 178 15.74 -47.20 13.24
CA GLN A 178 14.94 -46.11 12.68
C GLN A 178 15.80 -45.14 11.85
N GLN A 179 17.06 -44.93 12.26
CA GLN A 179 18.04 -44.19 11.47
C GLN A 179 18.36 -44.91 10.14
N LEU A 180 18.57 -46.23 10.18
CA LEU A 180 18.80 -47.03 8.99
C LEU A 180 17.60 -47.00 8.03
N GLU A 181 16.37 -47.08 8.55
CA GLU A 181 15.14 -46.92 7.74
C GLU A 181 15.09 -45.54 7.07
N HIS A 182 15.49 -44.48 7.78
CA HIS A 182 15.55 -43.12 7.24
C HIS A 182 16.55 -42.99 6.08
N ILE A 183 17.73 -43.62 6.22
CA ILE A 183 18.77 -43.66 5.18
C ILE A 183 18.30 -44.46 3.97
N VAL A 184 17.68 -45.63 4.19
CA VAL A 184 17.15 -46.48 3.11
C VAL A 184 16.02 -45.78 2.37
N ALA A 185 15.23 -44.95 3.04
CA ALA A 185 14.23 -44.08 2.40
C ALA A 185 14.84 -42.89 1.62
N GLY A 186 16.16 -42.82 1.47
CA GLY A 186 16.86 -41.80 0.69
C GLY A 186 17.03 -40.45 1.40
N LYS A 187 16.79 -40.39 2.72
CA LYS A 187 16.86 -39.14 3.50
C LYS A 187 18.19 -39.03 4.25
N ASN A 188 18.70 -37.80 4.38
CA ASN A 188 19.96 -37.53 5.08
C ASN A 188 19.85 -37.83 6.58
N ILE A 189 20.90 -38.38 7.17
CA ILE A 189 21.01 -38.69 8.60
C ILE A 189 21.04 -37.43 9.48
N GLU A 190 21.57 -36.31 8.98
CA GLU A 190 21.63 -35.05 9.72
C GLU A 190 20.22 -34.47 9.95
N THR A 191 19.31 -34.71 9.00
CA THR A 191 17.91 -34.32 9.10
C THR A 191 17.08 -35.37 9.83
N HIS A 192 17.12 -35.31 11.17
CA HIS A 192 16.26 -36.14 12.01
C HIS A 192 14.76 -35.81 11.83
N PRO A 193 13.86 -36.79 12.00
CA PRO A 193 12.43 -36.54 11.88
C PRO A 193 11.91 -35.74 13.09
N LYS A 194 11.04 -34.74 12.84
CA LYS A 194 10.42 -33.95 13.91
C LYS A 194 9.29 -34.75 14.58
N ARG A 195 9.56 -35.34 15.75
CA ARG A 195 8.59 -36.13 16.55
C ARG A 195 8.41 -35.56 17.96
N MET A 196 7.29 -35.91 18.60
CA MET A 196 7.04 -35.61 20.01
C MET A 196 7.81 -36.59 20.91
N CYS A 197 8.23 -36.14 22.10
CA CYS A 197 8.67 -37.05 23.15
C CYS A 197 7.49 -37.88 23.69
N GLN A 198 7.80 -38.97 24.38
CA GLN A 198 6.78 -39.89 24.90
C GLN A 198 5.76 -39.17 25.80
N ALA A 199 6.23 -38.32 26.71
CA ALA A 199 5.37 -37.54 27.59
C ALA A 199 4.41 -36.60 26.82
N CYS A 200 4.94 -35.85 25.84
CA CYS A 200 4.11 -34.98 24.99
C CYS A 200 3.10 -35.77 24.17
N PHE A 201 3.49 -36.94 23.66
CA PHE A 201 2.59 -37.80 22.88
C PHE A 201 1.45 -38.38 23.73
N ASP A 202 1.73 -38.76 24.97
CA ASP A 202 0.71 -39.27 25.87
C ASP A 202 -0.27 -38.17 26.32
N THR A 203 0.22 -36.94 26.57
CA THR A 203 -0.67 -35.78 26.77
C THR A 203 -1.45 -35.44 25.50
N PHE A 204 -0.83 -35.50 24.31
CA PHE A 204 -1.52 -35.20 23.06
C PHE A 204 -2.73 -36.13 22.79
N LYS A 205 -2.66 -37.39 23.23
CA LYS A 205 -3.77 -38.36 23.13
C LYS A 205 -4.98 -38.00 23.98
N THR A 206 -4.78 -37.33 25.12
CA THR A 206 -5.87 -37.00 26.05
C THR A 206 -6.59 -35.72 25.66
N LEU A 207 -5.95 -34.85 24.87
CA LEU A 207 -6.54 -33.61 24.39
C LEU A 207 -7.53 -33.88 23.25
N GLN A 208 -8.56 -33.04 23.15
CA GLN A 208 -9.51 -32.99 22.04
C GLN A 208 -9.65 -31.55 21.56
N ASP A 209 -9.98 -31.34 20.29
CA ASP A 209 -10.17 -30.00 19.75
C ASP A 209 -11.36 -29.31 20.44
N GLN A 210 -11.16 -28.09 20.94
CA GLN A 210 -12.17 -27.33 21.67
C GLN A 210 -12.55 -26.06 20.91
N ASN A 211 -13.83 -25.71 20.95
CA ASN A 211 -14.32 -24.45 20.38
C ASN A 211 -14.38 -23.38 21.48
N VAL A 212 -13.48 -22.40 21.40
CA VAL A 212 -13.36 -21.31 22.38
C VAL A 212 -13.98 -20.04 21.81
N PRO A 213 -14.68 -19.21 22.59
CA PRO A 213 -15.22 -17.93 22.10
C PRO A 213 -14.10 -16.99 21.62
N CYS A 214 -14.45 -16.12 20.67
CA CYS A 214 -13.59 -15.05 20.21
C CYS A 214 -13.30 -14.06 21.35
N LYS A 215 -12.08 -13.51 21.37
CA LYS A 215 -11.64 -12.44 22.28
C LYS A 215 -12.51 -11.17 22.22
N ILE A 216 -13.17 -10.91 21.09
CA ILE A 216 -13.96 -9.69 20.89
C ILE A 216 -15.38 -9.94 21.38
N ASP A 217 -15.81 -9.20 22.40
CA ASP A 217 -17.10 -9.40 23.08
C ASP A 217 -18.30 -9.33 22.13
N GLU A 218 -18.23 -8.48 21.10
CA GLU A 218 -19.29 -8.34 20.10
C GLU A 218 -19.29 -9.45 19.05
N CYS A 219 -18.26 -10.31 19.02
CA CYS A 219 -18.14 -11.41 18.09
C CYS A 219 -18.68 -12.72 18.68
N LYS A 220 -19.83 -13.18 18.18
CA LYS A 220 -20.44 -14.45 18.58
C LYS A 220 -19.76 -15.72 18.04
N ARG A 221 -18.63 -15.57 17.33
CA ARG A 221 -17.95 -16.70 16.69
C ARG A 221 -16.98 -17.37 17.65
N THR A 222 -16.67 -18.62 17.35
CA THR A 222 -15.67 -19.41 18.07
C THR A 222 -14.44 -19.63 17.19
N TRP A 223 -13.35 -20.07 17.81
CA TRP A 223 -12.17 -20.56 17.12
C TRP A 223 -11.78 -21.92 17.66
N VAL A 224 -11.17 -22.73 16.79
CA VAL A 224 -10.77 -24.09 17.13
C VAL A 224 -9.42 -24.03 17.83
N PHE A 225 -9.43 -24.31 19.12
CA PHE A 225 -8.21 -24.55 19.87
C PHE A 225 -7.81 -26.01 19.63
N ASN A 226 -6.91 -26.22 18.67
CA ASN A 226 -6.51 -27.56 18.27
C ASN A 226 -5.63 -28.24 19.35
N ARG A 227 -5.57 -29.57 19.33
CA ARG A 227 -4.78 -30.36 20.29
C ARG A 227 -3.28 -30.00 20.34
N TYR A 228 -2.68 -29.56 19.23
CA TYR A 228 -1.27 -29.17 19.20
C TYR A 228 -1.04 -27.85 19.94
N ASP A 229 -1.85 -26.83 19.64
CA ASP A 229 -1.82 -25.52 20.27
C ASP A 229 -2.14 -25.63 21.77
N GLN A 230 -3.06 -26.53 22.15
CA GLN A 230 -3.36 -26.83 23.55
C GLN A 230 -2.13 -27.38 24.29
N LEU A 231 -1.41 -28.32 23.67
CA LEU A 231 -0.21 -28.89 24.24
C LEU A 231 0.92 -27.84 24.37
N GLU A 232 1.13 -27.00 23.36
CA GLU A 232 2.10 -25.90 23.44
C GLU A 232 1.71 -24.89 24.52
N TYR A 233 0.43 -24.56 24.63
CA TYR A 233 -0.07 -23.67 25.67
C TYR A 233 0.16 -24.22 27.08
N LYS A 234 -0.12 -25.51 27.29
CA LYS A 234 0.16 -26.22 28.56
C LYS A 234 1.65 -26.27 28.88
N LEU A 235 2.50 -26.54 27.89
CA LEU A 235 3.95 -26.55 28.09
C LEU A 235 4.50 -25.17 28.46
N LYS A 236 3.91 -24.09 27.91
CA LYS A 236 4.37 -22.72 28.14
C LYS A 236 3.85 -22.11 29.44
N ASN A 237 2.58 -22.32 29.76
CA ASN A 237 1.91 -21.63 30.88
C ASN A 237 1.52 -22.58 32.04
N GLY A 238 1.77 -23.88 31.93
CA GLY A 238 1.35 -24.88 32.91
C GLY A 238 -0.07 -25.39 32.71
N ASP A 239 -0.44 -26.45 33.44
CA ASP A 239 -1.72 -27.17 33.27
C ASP A 239 -2.96 -26.39 33.76
N GLU A 240 -2.80 -25.41 34.66
CA GLU A 240 -3.89 -24.65 35.30
C GLU A 240 -4.16 -23.26 34.70
N SER A 241 -3.59 -22.95 33.54
CA SER A 241 -3.77 -21.63 32.91
C SER A 241 -5.15 -21.44 32.29
N GLU A 242 -5.71 -20.24 32.46
CA GLU A 242 -6.94 -19.81 31.77
C GLU A 242 -6.82 -19.99 30.25
N LEU A 243 -7.94 -20.22 29.57
CA LEU A 243 -7.94 -20.40 28.11
C LEU A 243 -7.39 -19.15 27.41
N PRO A 244 -6.59 -19.31 26.34
CA PRO A 244 -6.00 -18.17 25.65
C PRO A 244 -7.06 -17.28 25.01
N SER A 245 -7.01 -15.98 25.29
CA SER A 245 -7.85 -14.98 24.65
C SER A 245 -7.35 -14.66 23.23
N LYS A 246 -7.85 -15.39 22.23
CA LYS A 246 -7.54 -15.20 20.80
C LYS A 246 -8.75 -14.76 19.98
N MET A 247 -8.49 -14.04 18.89
CA MET A 247 -9.51 -13.68 17.91
C MET A 247 -9.87 -14.90 17.05
N CYS A 248 -11.13 -14.98 16.60
CA CYS A 248 -11.51 -15.98 15.60
C CYS A 248 -10.84 -15.74 14.26
N HIS A 249 -10.78 -16.77 13.41
CA HIS A 249 -10.11 -16.72 12.11
C HIS A 249 -10.55 -15.51 11.26
N GLU A 250 -11.84 -15.20 11.23
CA GLU A 250 -12.36 -14.07 10.47
C GLU A 250 -11.98 -12.72 11.07
N CYS A 251 -12.08 -12.55 12.40
CA CYS A 251 -11.67 -11.32 13.07
C CYS A 251 -10.16 -11.08 12.92
N TYR A 252 -9.37 -12.14 13.04
CA TYR A 252 -7.92 -12.08 12.85
C TYR A 252 -7.55 -11.71 11.42
N ARG A 253 -8.19 -12.35 10.42
CA ARG A 253 -8.00 -12.02 9.00
C ARG A 253 -8.37 -10.57 8.71
N PHE A 254 -9.53 -10.10 9.20
CA PHE A 254 -9.91 -8.70 9.06
C PHE A 254 -8.88 -7.75 9.71
N PHE A 255 -8.38 -8.09 10.89
CA PHE A 255 -7.39 -7.29 11.60
C PHE A 255 -6.03 -7.21 10.87
N LEU A 256 -5.65 -8.27 10.14
CA LEU A 256 -4.45 -8.28 9.29
C LEU A 256 -4.65 -7.50 7.98
N ASP A 257 -5.83 -7.64 7.36
CA ASP A 257 -6.15 -6.98 6.09
C ASP A 257 -6.44 -5.47 6.26
N SER A 258 -6.92 -5.07 7.43
CA SER A 258 -7.20 -3.67 7.76
C SER A 258 -5.92 -2.89 8.11
N ARG A 259 -5.94 -1.60 7.83
CA ARG A 259 -4.87 -0.64 8.17
C ARG A 259 -5.48 0.56 8.84
N ASP A 260 -4.76 1.18 9.75
CA ASP A 260 -5.20 2.42 10.38
C ASP A 260 -5.39 3.50 9.31
N ARG A 261 -6.53 4.20 9.35
CA ARG A 261 -6.88 5.24 8.38
C ARG A 261 -6.96 6.59 9.07
N GLN A 262 -6.43 7.62 8.42
CA GLN A 262 -6.61 9.01 8.86
C GLN A 262 -7.90 9.55 8.24
N LEU A 263 -8.86 9.95 9.07
CA LEU A 263 -10.14 10.50 8.64
C LEU A 263 -10.28 11.95 9.08
N PRO A 264 -10.95 12.80 8.28
CA PRO A 264 -11.13 14.19 8.64
C PRO A 264 -11.98 14.35 9.91
N CYS A 265 -11.65 15.36 10.71
CA CYS A 265 -12.46 15.80 11.83
C CYS A 265 -13.87 16.22 11.38
N VAL A 266 -14.90 15.91 12.19
CA VAL A 266 -16.29 16.33 11.93
C VAL A 266 -16.49 17.85 11.98
N VAL A 267 -15.64 18.57 12.72
CA VAL A 267 -15.76 20.03 12.87
C VAL A 267 -15.43 20.72 11.56
N ARG A 268 -16.43 21.39 10.96
CA ARG A 268 -16.26 22.13 9.71
C ARG A 268 -15.23 23.25 9.86
N GLY A 269 -14.18 23.22 9.04
CA GLY A 269 -13.06 24.17 9.10
C GLY A 269 -11.81 23.59 9.78
N CYS A 270 -11.93 22.50 10.53
CA CYS A 270 -10.78 21.80 11.09
C CYS A 270 -10.03 21.03 10.00
N ARG A 271 -8.71 21.21 9.91
CA ARG A 271 -7.83 20.48 8.98
C ARG A 271 -7.24 19.21 9.57
N HIS A 272 -7.43 18.97 10.86
CA HIS A 272 -6.85 17.82 11.54
C HIS A 272 -7.65 16.55 11.28
N THR A 273 -6.95 15.43 11.36
CA THR A 273 -7.52 14.10 11.21
C THR A 273 -7.58 13.39 12.56
N TRP A 274 -8.36 12.32 12.61
CA TRP A 274 -8.34 11.36 13.71
C TRP A 274 -8.04 9.96 13.16
N THR A 275 -7.42 9.14 14.00
CA THR A 275 -6.99 7.81 13.61
C THR A 275 -8.13 6.81 13.79
N TYR A 276 -8.64 6.30 12.67
CA TYR A 276 -9.58 5.19 12.65
C TYR A 276 -8.82 3.88 12.74
N THR A 277 -8.63 3.41 13.98
CA THR A 277 -7.82 2.24 14.28
C THR A 277 -8.42 0.95 13.73
N ARG A 278 -7.58 -0.05 13.45
CA ARG A 278 -8.02 -1.40 13.07
C ARG A 278 -9.01 -2.02 14.05
N SER A 279 -8.84 -1.75 15.35
CA SER A 279 -9.79 -2.22 16.38
C SER A 279 -11.16 -1.56 16.23
N SER A 280 -11.23 -0.24 16.03
CA SER A 280 -12.51 0.44 15.77
C SER A 280 -13.15 -0.02 14.46
N GLN A 281 -12.34 -0.26 13.42
CA GLN A 281 -12.80 -0.85 12.15
C GLN A 281 -13.43 -2.22 12.35
N LEU A 282 -12.82 -3.06 13.18
CA LEU A 282 -13.34 -4.40 13.50
C LEU A 282 -14.67 -4.32 14.25
N HIS A 283 -14.80 -3.40 15.22
CA HIS A 283 -16.06 -3.16 15.92
C HIS A 283 -17.16 -2.67 14.96
N ASP A 284 -16.88 -1.72 14.08
CA ASP A 284 -17.87 -1.24 13.11
C ASP A 284 -18.26 -2.33 12.11
N TRP A 285 -17.31 -3.16 11.68
CA TRP A 285 -17.58 -4.30 10.80
C TRP A 285 -18.48 -5.35 11.47
N LEU A 286 -18.20 -5.73 12.72
CA LEU A 286 -19.05 -6.65 13.49
C LEU A 286 -20.46 -6.09 13.70
N ASN A 287 -20.57 -4.78 13.90
CA ASN A 287 -21.85 -4.06 14.05
C ASN A 287 -22.52 -3.72 12.71
N LYS A 288 -22.01 -4.21 11.57
CA LYS A 288 -22.52 -3.93 10.21
C LYS A 288 -22.62 -2.44 9.87
N ARG A 289 -21.79 -1.61 10.48
CA ARG A 289 -21.67 -0.19 10.16
C ARG A 289 -20.71 -0.05 8.97
N GLY A 290 -21.25 0.29 7.81
CA GLY A 290 -20.45 0.42 6.57
C GLY A 290 -19.54 1.65 6.54
N ARG A 291 -19.67 2.58 7.49
CA ARG A 291 -18.86 3.79 7.60
C ARG A 291 -18.57 4.13 9.07
N PRO A 292 -17.39 4.70 9.35
CA PRO A 292 -17.07 5.23 10.66
C PRO A 292 -18.04 6.35 11.03
N GLY A 293 -18.47 6.39 12.29
CA GLY A 293 -19.25 7.51 12.81
C GLY A 293 -18.47 8.83 12.77
N PRO A 294 -19.16 9.99 12.68
CA PRO A 294 -18.50 11.28 12.75
C PRO A 294 -17.81 11.46 14.10
N ARG A 295 -16.50 11.75 14.09
CA ARG A 295 -15.70 12.00 15.30
C ARG A 295 -14.89 13.29 15.18
N MET A 296 -14.67 13.92 16.33
CA MET A 296 -13.74 15.03 16.48
C MET A 296 -12.30 14.52 16.56
N CYS A 297 -11.34 15.32 16.09
CA CYS A 297 -9.93 15.07 16.40
C CYS A 297 -9.64 15.36 17.88
N GLU A 298 -8.53 14.82 18.39
CA GLU A 298 -8.13 14.95 19.80
C GLU A 298 -8.03 16.41 20.23
N GLU A 299 -7.52 17.29 19.36
CA GLU A 299 -7.37 18.71 19.65
C GLU A 299 -8.70 19.44 19.75
N CYS A 300 -9.65 19.18 18.83
CA CYS A 300 -11.01 19.71 18.91
C CYS A 300 -11.73 19.19 20.16
N GLN A 301 -11.52 17.93 20.53
CA GLN A 301 -12.13 17.35 21.72
C GLN A 301 -11.57 17.95 23.01
N LYS A 302 -10.28 18.31 23.04
CA LYS A 302 -9.66 19.02 24.15
C LYS A 302 -10.19 20.45 24.27
N GLN A 303 -10.20 21.19 23.17
CA GLN A 303 -10.69 22.57 23.16
C GLN A 303 -12.17 22.65 23.54
N LEU A 304 -13.01 21.72 23.08
CA LEU A 304 -14.43 21.72 23.45
C LEU A 304 -14.65 21.59 24.96
N LYS A 305 -13.75 20.89 25.69
CA LYS A 305 -13.81 20.79 27.15
C LYS A 305 -13.35 22.06 27.86
N GLU A 306 -12.54 22.88 27.20
CA GLU A 306 -11.99 24.12 27.74
C GLU A 306 -12.93 25.32 27.50
N LEU A 307 -13.73 25.28 26.44
CA LEU A 307 -14.66 26.35 26.08
C LEU A 307 -15.90 26.34 26.99
N THR A 308 -16.24 27.52 27.53
CA THR A 308 -17.48 27.76 28.27
C THR A 308 -18.46 28.57 27.43
N PRO A 309 -19.79 28.44 27.65
CA PRO A 309 -20.76 29.29 26.97
C PRO A 309 -20.47 30.77 27.20
N GLN A 310 -20.55 31.57 26.12
CA GLN A 310 -20.30 33.02 26.16
C GLN A 310 -21.59 33.76 25.84
N ASP A 311 -21.95 34.77 26.62
CA ASP A 311 -23.10 35.62 26.31
C ASP A 311 -22.68 36.76 25.36
N VAL A 312 -23.39 36.88 24.24
CA VAL A 312 -23.10 37.83 23.16
C VAL A 312 -24.29 38.75 22.97
N GLU A 313 -24.04 40.02 22.66
CA GLU A 313 -25.09 41.01 22.43
C GLU A 313 -25.99 40.66 21.23
N CYS A 314 -27.25 41.08 21.32
CA CYS A 314 -28.23 40.91 20.27
C CYS A 314 -27.90 41.79 19.05
N MET A 315 -28.08 41.26 17.85
CA MET A 315 -27.93 42.01 16.60
C MET A 315 -28.93 43.18 16.47
N VAL A 316 -30.11 43.10 17.11
CA VAL A 316 -31.18 44.07 16.89
C VAL A 316 -30.82 45.42 17.53
N PRO A 317 -30.79 46.52 16.76
CA PRO A 317 -30.52 47.86 17.30
C PRO A 317 -31.46 48.20 18.46
N GLY A 318 -30.90 48.75 19.55
CA GLY A 318 -31.65 49.12 20.75
C GLY A 318 -32.02 47.96 21.68
N CYS A 319 -31.67 46.71 21.35
CA CYS A 319 -31.85 45.58 22.25
C CYS A 319 -30.63 45.38 23.16
N SER A 320 -30.81 45.46 24.49
CA SER A 320 -29.76 45.23 25.49
C SER A 320 -29.63 43.77 25.94
N LYS A 321 -30.43 42.85 25.38
CA LYS A 321 -30.41 41.43 25.76
C LYS A 321 -29.29 40.68 25.05
N THR A 322 -28.82 39.59 25.65
CA THR A 322 -27.78 38.72 25.09
C THR A 322 -28.34 37.37 24.62
N TRP A 323 -27.57 36.64 23.84
CA TRP A 323 -27.80 35.24 23.50
C TRP A 323 -26.57 34.40 23.85
N SER A 324 -26.79 33.14 24.20
CA SER A 324 -25.71 32.23 24.59
C SER A 324 -25.06 31.62 23.35
N HIS A 325 -23.77 31.88 23.18
CA HIS A 325 -22.90 31.29 22.17
C HIS A 325 -22.32 29.97 22.71
N PRO A 326 -22.81 28.80 22.27
CA PRO A 326 -22.40 27.54 22.86
C PRO A 326 -20.98 27.14 22.44
N PRO A 327 -20.25 26.37 23.28
CA PRO A 327 -18.88 25.90 23.00
C PRO A 327 -18.68 25.21 21.64
N GLU A 328 -19.70 24.48 21.15
CA GLU A 328 -19.64 23.81 19.84
C GLU A 328 -19.62 24.80 18.67
N ASP A 329 -20.43 25.86 18.76
CA ASP A 329 -20.47 26.94 17.77
C ASP A 329 -19.19 27.78 17.85
N GLN A 330 -18.70 28.06 19.07
CA GLN A 330 -17.43 28.75 19.30
C GLN A 330 -16.26 28.00 18.64
N LEU A 331 -16.14 26.69 18.88
CA LEU A 331 -15.10 25.87 18.29
C LEU A 331 -15.18 25.87 16.77
N ARG A 332 -16.39 25.80 16.20
CA ARG A 332 -16.60 25.85 14.75
C ARG A 332 -16.18 27.21 14.17
N ASP A 333 -16.58 28.31 14.79
CA ASP A 333 -16.26 29.66 14.32
C ASP A 333 -14.74 29.95 14.45
N GLN A 334 -14.09 29.50 15.54
CA GLN A 334 -12.63 29.56 15.70
C GLN A 334 -11.89 28.78 14.60
N ARG A 335 -12.33 27.55 14.29
CA ARG A 335 -11.71 26.73 13.23
C ARG A 335 -11.98 27.27 11.83
N GLN A 336 -12.99 28.11 11.64
CA GLN A 336 -13.24 28.85 10.41
C GLN A 336 -12.48 30.19 10.33
N GLY A 337 -11.69 30.54 11.36
CA GLY A 337 -10.92 31.78 11.41
C GLY A 337 -11.77 33.03 11.67
N LYS A 338 -13.01 32.88 12.17
CA LYS A 338 -13.83 34.03 12.56
C LYS A 338 -13.36 34.55 13.91
N ARG A 339 -13.14 35.87 13.99
CA ARG A 339 -12.74 36.56 15.23
C ARG A 339 -13.94 36.90 16.12
N GLU A 340 -15.11 37.08 15.51
CA GLU A 340 -16.35 37.42 16.20
C GLU A 340 -17.45 36.40 15.87
N PRO A 341 -18.31 36.08 16.85
CA PRO A 341 -19.48 35.25 16.61
C PRO A 341 -20.38 35.88 15.56
N THR A 342 -21.03 35.04 14.76
CA THR A 342 -22.03 35.54 13.80
C THR A 342 -23.13 36.25 14.58
N ALA A 343 -23.42 37.50 14.24
CA ALA A 343 -24.45 38.26 14.91
C ALA A 343 -25.80 37.49 14.82
N LYS A 344 -26.45 37.29 15.97
CA LYS A 344 -27.76 36.61 16.10
C LYS A 344 -28.70 37.46 16.95
N ARG A 345 -30.00 37.17 16.85
CA ARG A 345 -31.02 37.79 17.69
C ARG A 345 -31.06 37.06 19.04
N CYS A 346 -31.39 37.79 20.11
CA CYS A 346 -31.66 37.16 21.40
C CYS A 346 -32.98 36.39 21.38
N PRO A 347 -33.17 35.39 22.27
CA PRO A 347 -34.41 34.63 22.36
C PRO A 347 -35.64 35.51 22.48
N GLY A 348 -35.57 36.61 23.24
CA GLY A 348 -36.69 37.54 23.39
C GLY A 348 -37.07 38.30 22.11
N CYS A 349 -36.11 38.61 21.23
CA CYS A 349 -36.40 39.20 19.92
C CYS A 349 -36.98 38.15 18.96
N GLU A 350 -36.48 36.91 19.03
CA GLU A 350 -36.98 35.78 18.23
C GLU A 350 -38.45 35.47 18.59
N GLU A 351 -38.76 35.39 19.88
CA GLU A 351 -40.11 35.19 20.41
C GLU A 351 -41.06 36.31 19.97
N PHE A 352 -40.61 37.57 20.03
CA PHE A 352 -41.40 38.71 19.58
C PHE A 352 -41.75 38.61 18.09
N LEU A 353 -40.78 38.24 17.24
CA LEU A 353 -40.99 38.08 15.80
C LEU A 353 -41.90 36.89 15.46
N GLN A 354 -41.89 35.83 16.28
CA GLN A 354 -42.80 34.69 16.14
C GLN A 354 -44.23 35.02 16.60
N ALA A 355 -44.37 35.79 17.68
CA ALA A 355 -45.67 36.16 18.25
C ALA A 355 -46.38 37.27 17.45
N ASN A 356 -45.64 38.23 16.90
CA ASN A 356 -46.21 39.36 16.18
C ASN A 356 -46.13 39.15 14.67
N LYS A 357 -47.29 38.90 14.04
CA LYS A 357 -47.41 38.84 12.58
C LYS A 357 -47.39 40.24 11.96
N PRO A 358 -47.01 40.38 10.68
CA PRO A 358 -47.15 41.63 9.94
C PRO A 358 -48.60 42.16 10.02
N LYS A 359 -48.74 43.48 10.17
CA LYS A 359 -50.04 44.17 10.28
C LYS A 359 -50.14 45.22 9.18
N GLU A 360 -51.37 45.45 8.71
CA GLU A 360 -51.66 46.59 7.84
C GLU A 360 -52.24 47.72 8.70
N ILE A 361 -51.65 48.91 8.60
CA ILE A 361 -52.13 50.11 9.29
C ILE A 361 -52.55 51.16 8.26
N PRO A 362 -53.63 51.92 8.47
CA PRO A 362 -54.07 52.93 7.50
C PRO A 362 -53.14 54.14 7.54
N CYS A 363 -52.80 54.69 6.38
CA CYS A 363 -52.10 55.96 6.26
C CYS A 363 -52.98 57.13 6.72
N GLU A 364 -52.49 57.98 7.61
CA GLU A 364 -53.24 59.13 8.15
C GLU A 364 -53.60 60.18 7.09
N HIS A 365 -52.86 60.24 5.97
CA HIS A 365 -53.06 61.24 4.91
C HIS A 365 -53.95 60.75 3.76
N CYS A 366 -53.82 59.50 3.34
CA CYS A 366 -54.52 58.97 2.16
C CYS A 366 -55.31 57.67 2.41
N ALA A 367 -55.36 57.21 3.66
CA ALA A 367 -56.02 55.97 4.11
C ALA A 367 -55.53 54.66 3.45
N LYS A 368 -54.54 54.70 2.56
CA LYS A 368 -53.95 53.50 1.94
C LYS A 368 -53.26 52.62 2.99
N PRO A 369 -53.31 51.27 2.86
CA PRO A 369 -52.67 50.37 3.82
C PRO A 369 -51.15 50.49 3.75
N ILE A 370 -50.53 50.64 4.92
CA ILE A 370 -49.09 50.58 5.15
C ILE A 370 -48.79 49.18 5.69
N HIS A 371 -47.94 48.44 4.98
CA HIS A 371 -47.51 47.13 5.44
C HIS A 371 -46.45 47.28 6.54
N TRP A 372 -46.85 47.03 7.78
CA TRP A 372 -45.98 47.15 8.95
C TRP A 372 -45.45 45.77 9.36
N SER A 373 -44.20 45.50 8.99
CA SER A 373 -43.56 44.21 9.21
C SER A 373 -43.34 43.91 10.70
N SER A 374 -43.21 42.64 11.05
CA SER A 374 -42.93 42.20 12.43
C SER A 374 -41.60 42.74 12.95
N TYR A 375 -40.62 42.96 12.06
CA TYR A 375 -39.33 43.56 12.41
C TYR A 375 -39.44 45.06 12.71
N GLU A 376 -40.20 45.82 11.92
CA GLU A 376 -40.46 47.24 12.22
C GLU A 376 -41.28 47.41 13.51
N GLN A 377 -42.21 46.48 13.78
CA GLN A 377 -42.93 46.41 15.07
C GLN A 377 -41.96 46.19 16.24
N LEU A 378 -40.96 45.32 16.07
CA LEU A 378 -39.93 45.07 17.08
C LEU A 378 -39.08 46.32 17.32
N LEU A 379 -38.64 47.00 16.27
CA LEU A 379 -37.87 48.25 16.41
C LEU A 379 -38.68 49.37 17.07
N CYS A 380 -40.00 49.44 16.82
CA CYS A 380 -40.89 50.34 17.55
C CYS A 380 -40.99 49.99 19.04
N SER A 381 -41.06 48.70 19.38
CA SER A 381 -41.08 48.26 20.78
C SER A 381 -39.77 48.50 21.53
N LEU A 382 -38.66 48.62 20.79
CA LEU A 382 -37.33 48.94 21.30
C LEU A 382 -37.00 50.44 21.21
N GLU A 383 -38.00 51.29 20.92
CA GLU A 383 -37.89 52.75 20.85
C GLU A 383 -36.85 53.28 19.85
N THR A 384 -36.37 52.44 18.93
CA THR A 384 -35.39 52.81 17.89
C THR A 384 -36.04 53.29 16.61
N PHE A 385 -37.33 53.02 16.43
CA PHE A 385 -38.10 53.38 15.25
C PHE A 385 -39.46 53.92 15.64
N VAL A 386 -39.93 54.96 14.95
CA VAL A 386 -41.26 55.53 15.19
C VAL A 386 -42.28 54.79 14.32
N LYS A 387 -43.43 54.46 14.90
CA LYS A 387 -44.52 53.80 14.16
C LYS A 387 -44.87 54.60 12.90
N PRO A 388 -44.87 53.99 11.70
CA PRO A 388 -45.12 54.72 10.47
C PRO A 388 -46.58 55.21 10.41
N THR A 389 -46.77 56.51 10.17
CA THR A 389 -48.10 57.16 10.06
C THR A 389 -48.49 57.43 8.61
N ARG A 390 -47.53 57.40 7.68
CA ARG A 390 -47.72 57.75 6.25
C ARG A 390 -47.23 56.65 5.32
N CYS A 391 -47.91 56.45 4.19
CA CYS A 391 -47.48 55.48 3.18
C CYS A 391 -46.28 56.00 2.39
N THR A 392 -45.54 55.10 1.73
CA THR A 392 -44.33 55.42 0.95
C THR A 392 -44.56 56.49 -0.12
N ALA A 393 -45.75 56.53 -0.73
CA ALA A 393 -46.11 57.58 -1.69
C ALA A 393 -46.27 58.95 -1.04
N CYS A 394 -46.94 59.04 0.11
CA CYS A 394 -47.12 60.31 0.83
C CYS A 394 -45.81 60.80 1.49
N ALA A 395 -45.01 59.88 2.05
CA ALA A 395 -43.68 60.19 2.58
C ALA A 395 -42.71 60.65 1.46
N GLY A 396 -42.79 60.02 0.28
CA GLY A 396 -42.00 60.41 -0.89
C GLY A 396 -42.41 61.76 -1.48
N GLN A 397 -43.69 62.13 -1.43
CA GLN A 397 -44.17 63.44 -1.88
C GLN A 397 -43.65 64.59 -0.99
N GLU A 398 -43.57 64.38 0.32
CA GLU A 398 -43.03 65.36 1.27
C GLU A 398 -41.50 65.52 1.12
N LEU A 399 -40.77 64.39 1.01
CA LEU A 399 -39.33 64.39 0.72
C LEU A 399 -39.00 65.01 -0.65
N ALA A 400 -39.90 64.91 -1.63
CA ALA A 400 -39.78 65.55 -2.94
C ALA A 400 -40.12 67.05 -2.92
N MET A 401 -40.85 67.53 -1.92
CA MET A 401 -41.13 68.96 -1.73
C MET A 401 -39.98 69.70 -1.02
N GLU A 402 -39.11 68.99 -0.30
CA GLU A 402 -37.94 69.58 0.40
C GLU A 402 -36.64 69.65 -0.43
N ARG A 403 -36.59 69.07 -1.65
CA ARG A 403 -35.42 69.16 -2.52
C ARG A 403 -35.79 69.29 -4.00
N PRO A 404 -35.35 70.33 -4.72
CA PRO A 404 -35.38 70.32 -6.17
C PRO A 404 -34.37 69.27 -6.69
N PRO A 405 -34.67 68.53 -7.78
CA PRO A 405 -33.70 67.66 -8.41
C PRO A 405 -32.74 68.52 -9.25
N GLU A 406 -31.60 68.89 -8.68
CA GLU A 406 -30.51 69.45 -9.47
C GLU A 406 -29.84 68.34 -10.30
N ARG A 407 -29.75 68.62 -11.60
CA ARG A 407 -29.08 67.77 -12.58
C ARG A 407 -27.58 67.83 -12.32
N PHE A 408 -26.98 66.70 -11.93
CA PHE A 408 -25.54 66.53 -11.99
C PHE A 408 -25.14 66.37 -13.46
N HIS A 409 -24.46 67.39 -14.01
CA HIS A 409 -23.59 67.18 -15.16
C HIS A 409 -22.23 66.72 -14.60
N ALA A 410 -21.89 65.45 -14.81
CA ALA A 410 -20.51 65.02 -14.61
C ALA A 410 -19.65 65.64 -15.72
N ASP A 411 -18.57 66.31 -15.34
CA ASP A 411 -17.55 66.81 -16.27
C ASP A 411 -17.16 65.69 -17.25
N HIS A 412 -17.62 65.81 -18.48
CA HIS A 412 -17.11 65.03 -19.59
C HIS A 412 -15.62 65.31 -19.77
N HIS A 413 -14.92 64.41 -20.47
CA HIS A 413 -13.50 64.47 -20.84
C HIS A 413 -12.54 63.65 -19.97
N LEU A 414 -12.91 62.41 -19.62
CA LEU A 414 -11.87 61.39 -19.63
C LEU A 414 -11.36 61.29 -21.08
N ILE A 415 -10.09 61.63 -21.32
CA ILE A 415 -9.44 61.38 -22.61
C ILE A 415 -8.63 60.11 -22.46
N VAL A 416 -9.03 59.05 -23.15
CA VAL A 416 -8.34 57.77 -23.09
C VAL A 416 -7.12 57.84 -24.02
N ARG A 417 -5.93 57.83 -23.42
CA ARG A 417 -4.66 57.79 -24.18
C ARG A 417 -4.06 56.40 -24.13
N MET A 418 -4.22 55.68 -25.23
CA MET A 418 -3.63 54.34 -25.38
C MET A 418 -2.10 54.48 -25.51
N PRO A 419 -1.31 53.78 -24.68
CA PRO A 419 0.15 53.85 -24.77
C PRO A 419 0.63 53.19 -26.07
N PRO A 420 1.56 53.83 -26.81
CA PRO A 420 2.01 53.32 -28.10
C PRO A 420 2.96 52.11 -27.95
N ASN A 421 3.73 52.06 -26.85
CA ASN A 421 4.76 51.05 -26.62
C ASN A 421 4.72 50.54 -25.17
N GLY A 422 5.21 49.31 -24.97
CA GLY A 422 5.31 48.71 -23.64
C GLY A 422 5.74 47.25 -23.67
N PRO A 423 5.84 46.59 -22.49
CA PRO A 423 6.39 45.24 -22.38
C PRO A 423 5.56 44.18 -23.15
N TRP A 424 4.28 44.43 -23.42
CA TRP A 424 3.41 43.54 -24.19
C TRP A 424 3.85 43.35 -25.64
N GLN A 425 4.64 44.27 -26.22
CA GLN A 425 5.13 44.14 -27.60
C GLN A 425 6.12 42.98 -27.78
N LYS A 426 6.71 42.48 -26.68
CA LYS A 426 7.64 41.35 -26.72
C LYS A 426 6.96 40.00 -26.83
N ASP A 427 5.64 39.95 -26.69
CA ASP A 427 4.85 38.73 -26.74
C ASP A 427 3.79 38.85 -27.84
N ASP A 428 3.96 38.05 -28.89
CA ASP A 428 3.10 38.08 -30.08
C ASP A 428 1.60 37.97 -29.73
N ARG A 429 1.24 37.26 -28.66
CA ARG A 429 -0.16 37.05 -28.25
C ARG A 429 -0.84 38.31 -27.72
N ILE A 430 -0.07 39.16 -27.04
CA ILE A 430 -0.58 40.37 -26.39
C ILE A 430 -0.06 41.65 -27.04
N SER A 431 0.71 41.54 -28.12
CA SER A 431 1.25 42.66 -28.89
C SER A 431 0.16 43.58 -29.44
N HIS A 432 -0.97 43.01 -29.88
CA HIS A 432 -2.13 43.71 -30.42
C HIS A 432 -3.19 44.03 -29.36
N TRP A 433 -4.12 44.93 -29.67
CA TRP A 433 -5.26 45.24 -28.81
C TRP A 433 -6.17 44.02 -28.60
N PRO A 434 -6.89 43.95 -27.48
CA PRO A 434 -7.96 42.97 -27.28
C PRO A 434 -8.93 42.96 -28.49
N PRO A 435 -9.43 41.80 -28.94
CA PRO A 435 -10.22 41.69 -30.18
C PRO A 435 -11.48 42.57 -30.21
N HIS A 436 -12.07 42.80 -29.04
CA HIS A 436 -13.31 43.58 -28.87
C HIS A 436 -13.06 45.03 -28.46
N LEU A 437 -11.79 45.47 -28.37
CA LEU A 437 -11.43 46.85 -28.08
C LEU A 437 -11.30 47.63 -29.39
N THR A 438 -12.29 48.47 -29.67
CA THR A 438 -12.32 49.35 -30.86
C THR A 438 -12.28 50.82 -30.46
N TYR A 439 -12.07 51.71 -31.44
CA TYR A 439 -12.17 53.14 -31.21
C TYR A 439 -13.56 53.58 -30.76
N ASP A 440 -14.63 52.88 -31.18
CA ASP A 440 -15.99 53.17 -30.73
C ASP A 440 -16.16 52.85 -29.24
N VAL A 441 -15.59 51.73 -28.77
CA VAL A 441 -15.57 51.39 -27.34
C VAL A 441 -14.84 52.47 -26.55
N ILE A 442 -13.70 52.95 -27.05
CA ILE A 442 -12.97 54.07 -26.43
C ILE A 442 -13.88 55.30 -26.36
N GLY A 443 -14.52 55.69 -27.46
CA GLY A 443 -15.43 56.84 -27.49
C GLY A 443 -16.64 56.69 -26.56
N ASN A 444 -17.12 55.47 -26.33
CA ASN A 444 -18.19 55.19 -25.37
C ASN A 444 -17.71 55.34 -23.93
N VAL A 445 -16.49 54.87 -23.62
CA VAL A 445 -15.86 55.01 -22.30
C VAL A 445 -15.60 56.47 -21.93
N GLU A 446 -15.16 57.29 -22.88
CA GLU A 446 -14.93 58.73 -22.67
C GLU A 446 -16.23 59.49 -22.33
N LYS A 447 -17.38 58.95 -22.73
CA LYS A 447 -18.72 59.51 -22.49
C LYS A 447 -19.47 58.85 -21.32
N ALA A 448 -18.87 57.85 -20.66
CA ALA A 448 -19.53 57.08 -19.63
C ALA A 448 -19.28 57.65 -18.22
N ASP A 449 -20.32 57.64 -17.40
CA ASP A 449 -20.25 58.01 -15.99
C ASP A 449 -19.54 56.93 -15.18
N VAL A 450 -19.82 55.66 -15.50
CA VAL A 450 -19.20 54.49 -14.87
C VAL A 450 -18.48 53.64 -15.89
N ARG A 451 -17.23 53.28 -15.58
CA ARG A 451 -16.35 52.52 -16.46
C ARG A 451 -15.98 51.20 -15.82
N ILE A 452 -16.35 50.11 -16.48
CA ILE A 452 -16.04 48.75 -16.02
C ILE A 452 -15.06 48.14 -17.01
N VAL A 453 -13.99 47.51 -16.52
CA VAL A 453 -13.05 46.76 -17.37
C VAL A 453 -13.18 45.28 -17.05
N ALA A 454 -13.60 44.48 -18.03
CA ALA A 454 -13.58 43.02 -17.98
C ALA A 454 -12.21 42.51 -18.48
N PHE A 455 -11.36 42.09 -17.57
CA PHE A 455 -9.96 41.76 -17.81
C PHE A 455 -9.68 40.26 -17.62
N GLY A 456 -9.44 39.53 -18.70
CA GLY A 456 -9.23 38.09 -18.58
C GLY A 456 -8.80 37.38 -19.85
N ASP A 457 -9.09 36.08 -19.87
CA ASP A 457 -8.69 35.13 -20.90
C ASP A 457 -9.82 34.82 -21.90
N ASP A 458 -9.83 33.62 -22.49
CA ASP A 458 -10.87 33.15 -23.41
C ASP A 458 -12.29 33.32 -22.85
N LEU A 459 -12.50 33.07 -21.57
CA LEU A 459 -13.83 33.16 -20.96
C LEU A 459 -14.33 34.62 -20.90
N THR A 460 -13.41 35.59 -20.88
CA THR A 460 -13.73 37.03 -20.97
C THR A 460 -13.96 37.47 -22.41
N VAL A 461 -13.18 36.96 -23.37
CA VAL A 461 -13.44 37.17 -24.81
C VAL A 461 -14.86 36.71 -25.17
N SER A 462 -15.29 35.59 -24.56
CA SER A 462 -16.66 35.09 -24.54
C SER A 462 -17.17 34.56 -25.89
N ALA A 463 -17.37 35.43 -26.88
CA ALA A 463 -17.89 35.08 -28.19
C ALA A 463 -17.11 35.81 -29.28
N GLU A 464 -17.15 35.31 -30.52
CA GLU A 464 -16.53 36.01 -31.66
C GLU A 464 -17.29 37.28 -32.04
N SER A 465 -18.62 37.26 -31.91
CA SER A 465 -19.44 38.47 -32.07
C SER A 465 -19.47 39.26 -30.77
N VAL A 466 -19.13 40.55 -30.85
CA VAL A 466 -19.16 41.51 -29.73
C VAL A 466 -20.53 41.48 -29.04
N GLU A 467 -21.62 41.51 -29.81
CA GLU A 467 -22.99 41.61 -29.31
C GLU A 467 -23.44 40.39 -28.49
N LYS A 468 -22.78 39.25 -28.70
CA LYS A 468 -23.04 38.01 -27.98
C LYS A 468 -22.10 37.80 -26.79
N SER A 469 -21.07 38.63 -26.67
CA SER A 469 -20.13 38.54 -25.57
C SER A 469 -20.80 38.96 -24.25
N TRP A 470 -20.55 38.23 -23.17
CA TRP A 470 -21.14 38.59 -21.87
C TRP A 470 -20.79 40.01 -21.40
N PRO A 471 -19.61 40.61 -21.70
CA PRO A 471 -19.34 42.00 -21.32
C PRO A 471 -20.25 43.01 -22.02
N PHE A 472 -20.58 42.78 -23.30
CA PHE A 472 -21.53 43.61 -24.03
C PHE A 472 -22.95 43.45 -23.46
N LEU A 473 -23.37 42.20 -23.21
CA LEU A 473 -24.67 41.92 -22.60
C LEU A 473 -24.78 42.51 -21.19
N LEU A 474 -23.67 42.56 -20.44
CA LEU A 474 -23.60 43.21 -19.14
C LEU A 474 -23.78 44.72 -19.26
N GLU A 475 -23.10 45.37 -20.21
CA GLU A 475 -23.28 46.80 -20.48
C GLU A 475 -24.74 47.12 -20.77
N LYS A 476 -25.37 46.33 -21.64
CA LYS A 476 -26.79 46.46 -21.98
C LYS A 476 -27.68 46.30 -20.74
N ALA A 477 -27.48 45.24 -19.96
CA ALA A 477 -28.29 44.96 -18.77
C ALA A 477 -28.15 46.06 -17.69
N LEU A 478 -26.95 46.61 -17.51
CA LEU A 478 -26.72 47.69 -16.53
C LEU A 478 -27.35 49.01 -16.99
N ASN A 479 -27.21 49.38 -18.26
CA ASN A 479 -27.85 50.58 -18.79
C ASN A 479 -29.38 50.46 -18.81
N GLU A 480 -29.94 49.27 -19.09
CA GLU A 480 -31.38 49.02 -18.98
C GLU A 480 -31.88 49.16 -17.53
N ALA A 481 -31.13 48.64 -16.55
CA ALA A 481 -31.52 48.68 -15.13
C ALA A 481 -31.36 50.07 -14.49
N LEU A 482 -30.32 50.82 -14.89
CA LEU A 482 -30.03 52.16 -14.36
C LEU A 482 -30.81 53.26 -15.09
N GLY A 483 -31.28 53.00 -16.31
CA GLY A 483 -32.01 53.95 -17.15
C GLY A 483 -31.15 55.17 -17.48
N GLU A 484 -31.78 56.35 -17.58
CA GLU A 484 -31.09 57.61 -17.90
C GLU A 484 -30.26 58.18 -16.73
N LYS A 485 -30.18 57.49 -15.58
CA LYS A 485 -29.53 58.02 -14.37
C LYS A 485 -28.00 57.99 -14.44
N LEU A 486 -27.44 56.94 -15.04
CA LEU A 486 -26.00 56.73 -15.18
C LEU A 486 -25.73 55.97 -16.47
N LYS A 487 -24.79 56.46 -17.27
CA LYS A 487 -24.30 55.76 -18.45
C LYS A 487 -23.10 54.88 -18.06
N VAL A 488 -23.25 53.58 -18.30
CA VAL A 488 -22.20 52.58 -18.04
C VAL A 488 -21.53 52.18 -19.35
N ALA A 489 -20.20 52.12 -19.37
CA ALA A 489 -19.43 51.47 -20.43
C ALA A 489 -18.61 50.30 -19.87
N VAL A 490 -18.63 49.18 -20.58
CA VAL A 490 -17.90 47.96 -20.24
C VAL A 490 -16.86 47.67 -21.32
N VAL A 491 -15.58 47.76 -20.94
CA VAL A 491 -14.46 47.42 -21.81
C VAL A 491 -14.20 45.92 -21.74
N ASN A 492 -14.35 45.21 -22.86
CA ASN A 492 -13.89 43.82 -22.97
C ASN A 492 -12.39 43.78 -23.28
N ALA A 493 -11.59 43.64 -22.23
CA ALA A 493 -10.15 43.47 -22.29
C ALA A 493 -9.73 41.98 -22.24
N GLY A 494 -10.56 41.06 -22.72
CA GLY A 494 -10.25 39.64 -22.87
C GLY A 494 -9.24 39.37 -23.99
N ILE A 495 -8.26 38.49 -23.77
CA ILE A 495 -7.38 37.97 -24.84
C ILE A 495 -7.32 36.45 -24.72
N ARG A 496 -7.57 35.74 -25.84
CA ARG A 496 -7.56 34.28 -25.87
C ARG A 496 -6.19 33.73 -25.43
N ARG A 497 -6.21 32.71 -24.60
CA ARG A 497 -5.05 32.01 -24.01
C ARG A 497 -4.11 32.96 -23.26
N CYS A 498 -4.62 34.09 -22.78
CA CYS A 498 -3.86 35.03 -21.97
C CYS A 498 -3.70 34.49 -20.55
N THR A 499 -2.49 34.57 -20.01
CA THR A 499 -2.18 34.16 -18.63
C THR A 499 -2.08 35.37 -17.71
N SER A 500 -2.04 35.15 -16.40
CA SER A 500 -1.79 36.19 -15.39
C SER A 500 -0.45 36.90 -15.60
N ARG A 501 0.61 36.19 -16.04
CA ARG A 501 1.91 36.79 -16.38
C ARG A 501 1.78 37.81 -17.52
N GLN A 502 1.04 37.44 -18.57
CA GLN A 502 0.77 38.32 -19.70
C GLN A 502 -0.15 39.48 -19.30
N ALA A 503 -1.09 39.23 -18.39
CA ALA A 503 -1.96 40.26 -17.82
C ALA A 503 -1.16 41.37 -17.12
N VAL A 504 -0.15 41.02 -16.32
CA VAL A 504 0.74 42.01 -15.68
C VAL A 504 1.42 42.91 -16.70
N GLN A 505 1.89 42.33 -17.82
CA GLN A 505 2.58 43.08 -18.87
C GLN A 505 1.64 44.06 -19.59
N ARG A 506 0.42 43.64 -19.93
CA ARG A 506 -0.53 44.48 -20.69
C ARG A 506 -1.40 45.40 -19.82
N PHE A 507 -1.30 45.32 -18.50
CA PHE A 507 -2.12 46.10 -17.57
C PHE A 507 -2.11 47.62 -17.85
N ALA A 508 -0.93 48.16 -18.15
CA ALA A 508 -0.75 49.59 -18.42
C ALA A 508 -1.42 50.06 -19.73
N ARG A 509 -1.75 49.13 -20.65
CA ARG A 509 -2.48 49.40 -21.89
C ARG A 509 -3.96 49.10 -21.75
N ASP A 510 -4.30 47.95 -21.17
CA ASP A 510 -5.64 47.37 -21.27
C ASP A 510 -6.56 47.71 -20.08
N VAL A 511 -6.01 48.29 -19.01
CA VAL A 511 -6.79 48.63 -17.81
C VAL A 511 -6.55 50.09 -17.40
N ALA A 512 -5.28 50.46 -17.21
CA ALA A 512 -4.92 51.77 -16.64
C ALA A 512 -5.47 52.99 -17.41
N PRO A 513 -5.47 53.04 -18.76
CA PRO A 513 -5.93 54.20 -19.52
C PRO A 513 -7.42 54.51 -19.34
N PHE A 514 -8.21 53.49 -19.00
CA PHE A 514 -9.66 53.60 -18.88
C PHE A 514 -10.11 54.12 -17.52
N ARG A 515 -9.21 54.26 -16.54
CA ARG A 515 -9.52 54.67 -15.15
C ARG A 515 -10.83 54.02 -14.64
N PRO A 516 -10.89 52.68 -14.61
CA PRO A 516 -12.11 51.97 -14.28
C PRO A 516 -12.56 52.25 -12.85
N ASP A 517 -13.87 52.27 -12.65
CA ASP A 517 -14.51 52.27 -11.34
C ASP A 517 -14.62 50.84 -10.79
N LEU A 518 -14.72 49.85 -11.69
CA LEU A 518 -14.79 48.42 -11.37
C LEU A 518 -13.96 47.60 -12.37
N ILE A 519 -13.18 46.65 -11.85
CA ILE A 519 -12.45 45.66 -12.65
C ILE A 519 -13.02 44.28 -12.36
N LEU A 520 -13.53 43.63 -13.41
CA LEU A 520 -13.97 42.23 -13.38
C LEU A 520 -12.83 41.38 -13.94
N PHE A 521 -12.24 40.47 -13.17
CA PHE A 521 -11.07 39.75 -13.66
C PHE A 521 -11.04 38.25 -13.36
N SER A 522 -10.48 37.49 -14.31
CA SER A 522 -10.19 36.06 -14.17
C SER A 522 -9.16 35.62 -15.23
N PHE A 523 -8.13 34.89 -14.79
CA PHE A 523 -7.10 34.29 -15.66
C PHE A 523 -6.88 32.81 -15.33
N ALA A 524 -7.75 32.23 -14.50
CA ALA A 524 -7.57 30.88 -13.99
C ALA A 524 -7.69 29.82 -15.11
N PHE A 525 -8.43 30.10 -16.19
CA PHE A 525 -8.47 29.20 -17.33
C PHE A 525 -7.18 29.30 -18.16
N GLY A 526 -6.74 30.51 -18.51
CA GLY A 526 -5.51 30.74 -19.27
C GLY A 526 -4.25 30.18 -18.58
N ASP A 527 -4.15 30.36 -17.26
CA ASP A 527 -3.06 29.84 -16.42
C ASP A 527 -3.09 28.31 -16.31
N SER A 528 -4.28 27.70 -16.36
CA SER A 528 -4.41 26.24 -16.21
C SER A 528 -4.43 25.46 -17.52
N LEU A 529 -4.45 26.14 -18.67
CA LEU A 529 -4.54 25.50 -19.98
C LEU A 529 -3.25 24.74 -20.33
N LEU A 530 -3.37 23.43 -20.54
CA LEU A 530 -2.29 22.57 -20.99
C LEU A 530 -2.20 22.56 -22.52
N ARG A 531 -0.98 22.58 -23.05
CA ARG A 531 -0.70 22.39 -24.47
C ARG A 531 0.05 21.10 -24.70
N LEU A 532 -0.23 20.47 -25.83
CA LEU A 532 0.57 19.34 -26.28
C LEU A 532 1.93 19.84 -26.74
N ASN A 533 2.99 19.37 -26.09
CA ASN A 533 4.33 19.51 -26.60
C ASN A 533 4.56 18.42 -27.65
N HIS A 534 4.54 18.80 -28.93
CA HIS A 534 4.73 17.89 -30.05
C HIS A 534 6.11 17.21 -30.07
N ARG A 535 7.11 17.71 -29.32
CA ARG A 535 8.45 17.10 -29.24
C ARG A 535 8.55 16.02 -28.17
N THR A 536 7.88 16.21 -27.03
CA THR A 536 7.92 15.26 -25.91
C THR A 536 6.68 14.38 -25.81
N GLU A 537 5.67 14.65 -26.64
CA GLU A 537 4.33 14.04 -26.58
C GLU A 537 3.68 14.16 -25.20
N GLN A 538 4.09 15.16 -24.42
CA GLN A 538 3.59 15.43 -23.08
C GLN A 538 2.79 16.72 -23.04
N TRP A 539 1.82 16.78 -22.13
CA TRP A 539 1.05 17.97 -21.86
C TRP A 539 1.83 18.89 -20.93
N SER A 540 2.19 20.07 -21.43
CA SER A 540 2.92 21.09 -20.70
C SER A 540 2.03 22.31 -20.45
N PRO A 541 2.03 22.90 -19.25
CA PRO A 541 1.29 24.14 -19.00
C PRO A 541 1.90 25.31 -19.78
N ASN A 542 1.11 26.35 -20.04
CA ASN A 542 1.59 27.58 -20.70
C ASN A 542 2.67 28.33 -19.88
N ILE A 543 2.65 28.14 -18.56
CA ILE A 543 3.55 28.69 -17.56
C ILE A 543 3.86 27.58 -16.57
N ALA A 544 5.10 27.47 -16.10
CA ALA A 544 5.45 26.47 -15.10
C ALA A 544 4.66 26.71 -13.79
N HIS A 545 4.33 25.64 -13.07
CA HIS A 545 3.43 25.73 -11.90
C HIS A 545 3.95 26.66 -10.80
N ASP A 546 5.26 26.68 -10.58
CA ASP A 546 5.96 27.58 -9.66
C ASP A 546 5.84 29.06 -10.11
N GLU A 547 5.95 29.32 -11.41
CA GLU A 547 5.81 30.66 -11.98
C GLU A 547 4.35 31.19 -11.96
N VAL A 548 3.33 30.31 -11.97
CA VAL A 548 1.91 30.72 -11.93
C VAL A 548 1.59 31.47 -10.65
N GLY A 549 2.04 30.96 -9.49
CA GLY A 549 1.79 31.62 -8.20
C GLY A 549 2.39 33.03 -8.14
N GLU A 550 3.62 33.20 -8.62
CA GLU A 550 4.29 34.51 -8.68
C GLU A 550 3.60 35.48 -9.63
N ALA A 551 3.16 34.98 -10.79
CA ALA A 551 2.45 35.77 -11.79
C ALA A 551 1.07 36.24 -11.27
N GLN A 552 0.33 35.35 -10.60
CA GLN A 552 -0.94 35.68 -9.98
C GLN A 552 -0.77 36.69 -8.85
N GLU A 553 0.17 36.47 -7.94
CA GLU A 553 0.45 37.42 -6.85
C GLU A 553 0.86 38.81 -7.38
N SER A 554 1.68 38.84 -8.45
CA SER A 554 2.06 40.09 -9.12
C SER A 554 0.87 40.81 -9.74
N LEU A 555 -0.05 40.06 -10.37
CA LEU A 555 -1.29 40.61 -10.92
C LEU A 555 -2.20 41.15 -9.82
N PHE A 556 -2.40 40.42 -8.73
CA PHE A 556 -3.23 40.85 -7.60
C PHE A 556 -2.67 42.11 -6.96
N LYS A 557 -1.35 42.19 -6.72
CA LYS A 557 -0.71 43.43 -6.25
C LYS A 557 -0.94 44.60 -7.20
N LYS A 558 -0.83 44.36 -8.51
CA LYS A 558 -1.06 45.40 -9.52
C LYS A 558 -2.52 45.88 -9.52
N LEU A 559 -3.48 44.97 -9.44
CA LEU A 559 -4.91 45.28 -9.35
C LEU A 559 -5.24 46.06 -8.07
N SER A 560 -4.77 45.58 -6.91
CA SER A 560 -4.98 46.21 -5.60
C SER A 560 -4.34 47.59 -5.48
N SER A 561 -3.36 47.93 -6.34
CA SER A 561 -2.78 49.26 -6.41
C SER A 561 -3.65 50.29 -7.16
N THR A 562 -4.75 49.85 -7.77
CA THR A 562 -5.68 50.75 -8.46
C THR A 562 -6.80 51.23 -7.53
N PRO A 563 -7.35 52.44 -7.76
CA PRO A 563 -8.49 52.94 -6.99
C PRO A 563 -9.82 52.27 -7.37
N ALA A 564 -9.82 51.37 -8.36
CA ALA A 564 -11.01 50.68 -8.82
C ALA A 564 -11.45 49.63 -7.79
N LYS A 565 -12.76 49.42 -7.67
CA LYS A 565 -13.28 48.22 -7.01
C LYS A 565 -12.90 46.99 -7.82
N LEU A 566 -12.66 45.89 -7.14
CA LEU A 566 -12.22 44.63 -7.76
C LEU A 566 -13.30 43.57 -7.54
N LEU A 567 -13.61 42.79 -8.58
CA LEU A 567 -14.43 41.59 -8.48
C LEU A 567 -13.76 40.45 -9.24
N TYR A 568 -13.34 39.43 -8.49
CA TYR A 568 -12.87 38.18 -9.07
C TYR A 568 -14.07 37.28 -9.40
N TRP A 569 -13.96 36.49 -10.48
CA TRP A 569 -14.97 35.50 -10.82
C TRP A 569 -14.35 34.15 -11.16
N THR A 570 -14.96 33.07 -10.67
CA THR A 570 -14.51 31.71 -10.97
C THR A 570 -14.88 31.34 -12.40
N THR A 571 -14.06 30.52 -13.05
CA THR A 571 -14.37 30.00 -14.39
C THR A 571 -15.74 29.32 -14.39
N ASN A 572 -16.48 29.38 -15.50
CA ASN A 572 -17.58 28.45 -15.72
C ASN A 572 -17.08 26.99 -15.64
N PRO A 573 -17.98 26.00 -15.45
CA PRO A 573 -17.57 24.60 -15.47
C PRO A 573 -16.90 24.29 -16.81
N VAL A 574 -15.77 23.58 -16.75
CA VAL A 574 -15.15 23.00 -17.94
C VAL A 574 -15.20 21.49 -17.83
N PHE A 575 -15.45 20.83 -18.96
CA PHE A 575 -15.72 19.42 -19.13
C PHE A 575 -14.74 18.80 -20.12
N PRO A 576 -13.43 18.69 -19.80
CA PRO A 576 -12.44 18.16 -20.74
C PRO A 576 -12.79 16.73 -21.19
N GLU A 577 -13.62 16.00 -20.45
CA GLU A 577 -14.14 14.71 -20.86
C GLU A 577 -15.05 14.77 -22.10
N ASP A 578 -15.63 15.91 -22.43
CA ASP A 578 -16.48 16.08 -23.63
C ASP A 578 -15.64 16.15 -24.93
N GLU A 579 -14.32 16.34 -24.83
CA GLU A 579 -13.38 16.12 -25.94
C GLU A 579 -13.11 14.62 -26.19
N LEU A 580 -13.50 13.73 -25.26
CA LEU A 580 -13.35 12.30 -25.45
C LEU A 580 -14.38 11.82 -26.48
N GLY A 581 -13.94 11.58 -27.72
CA GLY A 581 -14.74 10.83 -28.69
C GLY A 581 -15.06 9.40 -28.23
N GLU A 582 -15.83 8.63 -29.01
CA GLU A 582 -16.31 7.29 -28.61
C GLU A 582 -15.21 6.30 -28.19
N LYS A 583 -13.99 6.46 -28.74
CA LYS A 583 -12.81 5.63 -28.43
C LYS A 583 -11.60 6.53 -28.17
N PRO A 584 -11.50 7.16 -26.99
CA PRO A 584 -10.45 8.12 -26.71
C PRO A 584 -9.12 7.41 -26.45
N SER A 585 -8.05 7.92 -27.04
CA SER A 585 -6.68 7.43 -26.80
C SER A 585 -6.29 7.59 -25.33
N GLU A 586 -5.37 6.75 -24.85
CA GLU A 586 -4.84 6.87 -23.48
C GLU A 586 -4.17 8.24 -23.25
N MET A 587 -3.58 8.81 -24.30
CA MET A 587 -3.00 10.15 -24.27
C MET A 587 -4.04 11.25 -23.98
N LEU A 588 -5.24 11.14 -24.57
CA LEU A 588 -6.34 12.08 -24.33
C LEU A 588 -6.95 11.88 -22.94
N ARG A 589 -7.06 10.65 -22.45
CA ARG A 589 -7.50 10.39 -21.07
C ARG A 589 -6.54 10.97 -20.03
N ARG A 590 -5.23 10.90 -20.29
CA ARG A 590 -4.21 11.53 -19.46
C ARG A 590 -4.30 13.05 -19.49
N TRP A 591 -4.57 13.63 -20.65
CA TRP A 591 -4.83 15.07 -20.78
C TRP A 591 -6.01 15.51 -19.92
N VAL A 592 -7.17 14.85 -20.02
CA VAL A 592 -8.37 15.21 -19.26
C VAL A 592 -8.07 15.30 -17.76
N ARG A 593 -7.45 14.24 -17.20
CA ARG A 593 -7.09 14.20 -15.78
C ARG A 593 -6.09 15.30 -15.40
N ALA A 594 -5.09 15.54 -16.25
CA ALA A 594 -4.09 16.56 -16.01
C ALA A 594 -4.70 17.97 -16.08
N GLN A 595 -5.57 18.22 -17.06
CA GLN A 595 -6.25 19.51 -17.27
C GLN A 595 -7.17 19.84 -16.10
N GLU A 596 -7.94 18.86 -15.60
CA GLU A 596 -8.77 19.02 -14.39
C GLU A 596 -7.91 19.32 -13.16
N ALA A 597 -6.84 18.56 -12.94
CA ALA A 597 -5.96 18.73 -11.79
C ALA A 597 -5.28 20.11 -11.78
N THR A 598 -4.75 20.55 -12.93
CA THR A 598 -4.11 21.86 -13.09
C THR A 598 -5.10 23.00 -12.87
N ARG A 599 -6.32 22.89 -13.41
CA ARG A 599 -7.38 23.87 -13.19
C ARG A 599 -7.77 23.97 -11.72
N ASP A 600 -8.00 22.84 -11.07
CA ASP A 600 -8.41 22.81 -9.67
C ASP A 600 -7.31 23.37 -8.76
N HIS A 601 -6.03 23.18 -9.11
CA HIS A 601 -4.92 23.84 -8.42
C HIS A 601 -4.93 25.36 -8.60
N CYS A 602 -5.03 25.83 -9.85
CA CYS A 602 -5.06 27.26 -10.15
C CYS A 602 -6.24 27.98 -9.47
N LEU A 603 -7.43 27.36 -9.46
CA LEU A 603 -8.61 27.90 -8.76
C LEU A 603 -8.44 27.94 -7.24
N ARG A 604 -7.78 26.94 -6.64
CA ARG A 604 -7.48 26.96 -5.20
C ARG A 604 -6.55 28.12 -4.85
N ASP A 605 -5.49 28.30 -5.62
CA ASP A 605 -4.47 29.33 -5.37
C ASP A 605 -5.07 30.72 -5.58
N THR A 606 -5.83 30.91 -6.65
CA THR A 606 -6.51 32.18 -6.93
C THR A 606 -7.55 32.53 -5.85
N ARG A 607 -8.31 31.54 -5.36
CA ARG A 607 -9.24 31.75 -4.22
C ARG A 607 -8.50 32.15 -2.95
N HIS A 608 -7.33 31.57 -2.69
CA HIS A 608 -6.50 31.97 -1.56
C HIS A 608 -6.06 33.44 -1.69
N LEU A 609 -5.61 33.86 -2.88
CA LEU A 609 -5.24 35.25 -3.15
C LEU A 609 -6.42 36.21 -3.00
N CYS A 610 -7.63 35.83 -3.43
CA CYS A 610 -8.82 36.66 -3.24
C CYS A 610 -9.10 36.92 -1.76
N VAL A 611 -8.94 35.91 -0.90
CA VAL A 611 -9.08 36.07 0.56
C VAL A 611 -7.97 36.97 1.12
N THR A 612 -6.72 36.74 0.72
CA THR A 612 -5.56 37.50 1.21
C THR A 612 -5.63 38.98 0.85
N HIS A 613 -6.09 39.31 -0.37
CA HIS A 613 -6.22 40.68 -0.86
C HIS A 613 -7.62 41.29 -0.60
N ASN A 614 -8.50 40.59 0.14
CA ASN A 614 -9.87 41.01 0.45
C ASN A 614 -10.70 41.39 -0.80
N ILE A 615 -10.58 40.58 -1.86
CA ILE A 615 -11.28 40.78 -3.13
C ILE A 615 -12.55 39.91 -3.14
N PRO A 616 -13.75 40.50 -3.35
CA PRO A 616 -14.98 39.73 -3.45
C PRO A 616 -14.93 38.77 -4.65
N THR A 617 -15.59 37.62 -4.51
CA THR A 617 -15.61 36.57 -5.52
C THR A 617 -17.04 36.23 -5.93
N LEU A 618 -17.30 36.21 -7.24
CA LEU A 618 -18.52 35.66 -7.83
C LEU A 618 -18.26 34.23 -8.34
N ASP A 619 -18.85 33.23 -7.68
CA ASP A 619 -18.66 31.82 -8.08
C ASP A 619 -19.60 31.41 -9.22
N LEU A 620 -19.17 31.59 -10.47
CA LEU A 620 -19.96 31.22 -11.64
C LEU A 620 -20.11 29.70 -11.77
N ARG A 621 -19.09 28.91 -11.42
CA ARG A 621 -19.17 27.45 -11.48
C ARG A 621 -20.40 26.92 -10.73
N SER A 622 -20.60 27.35 -9.49
CA SER A 622 -21.77 26.95 -8.71
C SER A 622 -23.10 27.44 -9.28
N ARG A 623 -23.11 28.59 -9.96
CA ARG A 623 -24.32 29.12 -10.62
C ARG A 623 -24.71 28.29 -11.84
N PHE A 624 -23.74 27.83 -12.63
CA PHE A 624 -23.97 26.89 -13.73
C PHE A 624 -24.47 25.52 -13.22
N GLU A 625 -23.87 25.02 -12.14
CA GLU A 625 -24.15 23.68 -11.60
C GLU A 625 -25.38 23.62 -10.68
N VAL A 626 -26.11 24.72 -10.45
CA VAL A 626 -27.23 24.78 -9.49
C VAL A 626 -28.33 23.76 -9.77
N ASN A 627 -28.55 23.42 -11.05
CA ASN A 627 -29.50 22.42 -11.53
C ASN A 627 -28.82 21.12 -11.97
N GLY A 628 -27.59 20.88 -11.50
CA GLY A 628 -26.76 19.73 -11.83
C GLY A 628 -25.96 19.87 -13.13
N VAL A 629 -24.96 18.99 -13.27
CA VAL A 629 -23.98 18.98 -14.38
C VAL A 629 -24.65 18.86 -15.76
N ARG A 630 -25.69 18.04 -15.89
CA ARG A 630 -26.41 17.86 -17.16
C ARG A 630 -27.09 19.16 -17.64
N SER A 631 -27.56 19.98 -16.71
CA SER A 631 -28.15 21.28 -17.02
C SER A 631 -27.06 22.29 -17.36
N ALA A 632 -25.93 22.27 -16.63
CA ALA A 632 -24.77 23.12 -16.92
C ALA A 632 -24.25 22.92 -18.35
N LYS A 633 -24.15 21.66 -18.82
CA LYS A 633 -23.71 21.34 -20.19
C LYS A 633 -24.60 21.95 -21.29
N ARG A 634 -25.88 22.23 -21.01
CA ARG A 634 -26.76 22.91 -21.99
C ARG A 634 -26.40 24.38 -22.22
N TRP A 635 -25.62 24.97 -21.33
CA TRP A 635 -25.15 26.36 -21.42
C TRP A 635 -23.71 26.44 -21.93
N MET A 636 -23.14 25.31 -22.35
CA MET A 636 -21.81 25.18 -22.91
C MET A 636 -21.91 25.00 -24.43
N ALA A 637 -20.99 25.63 -25.17
CA ALA A 637 -20.83 25.46 -26.61
C ALA A 637 -19.86 24.31 -26.91
N ASP A 638 -18.81 24.18 -26.11
CA ASP A 638 -17.82 23.12 -26.17
C ASP A 638 -17.39 22.73 -24.75
N TRP A 639 -16.25 22.04 -24.61
CA TRP A 639 -15.76 21.58 -23.32
C TRP A 639 -15.38 22.71 -22.35
N TYR A 640 -15.24 23.97 -22.76
CA TYR A 640 -14.82 25.06 -21.87
C TYR A 640 -15.55 26.40 -22.09
N MET A 641 -16.06 26.69 -23.29
CA MET A 641 -16.81 27.89 -23.61
C MET A 641 -18.29 27.74 -23.34
N HIS A 642 -18.88 28.77 -22.76
CA HIS A 642 -20.33 28.93 -22.73
C HIS A 642 -20.90 29.20 -24.13
N ASN A 643 -22.17 28.85 -24.35
CA ASN A 643 -22.92 29.26 -25.54
C ASN A 643 -23.68 30.59 -25.29
N ASP A 644 -24.45 31.05 -26.28
CA ASP A 644 -25.21 32.32 -26.20
C ASP A 644 -26.07 32.41 -24.92
N THR A 645 -26.77 31.34 -24.56
CA THR A 645 -27.59 31.27 -23.33
C THR A 645 -26.71 31.37 -22.08
N GLY A 646 -25.58 30.67 -22.06
CA GLY A 646 -24.62 30.75 -20.96
C GLY A 646 -24.04 32.16 -20.80
N GLY A 647 -23.70 32.83 -21.90
CA GLY A 647 -23.21 34.21 -21.89
C GLY A 647 -24.25 35.19 -21.33
N GLN A 648 -25.51 35.03 -21.71
CA GLN A 648 -26.63 35.83 -21.17
C GLN A 648 -26.81 35.64 -19.65
N ASN A 649 -26.70 34.39 -19.18
CA ASN A 649 -26.78 34.09 -17.75
C ASN A 649 -25.61 34.73 -16.97
N ILE A 650 -24.39 34.63 -17.49
CA ILE A 650 -23.19 35.27 -16.90
C ILE A 650 -23.41 36.78 -16.75
N ALA A 651 -23.84 37.46 -17.82
CA ALA A 651 -24.12 38.89 -17.80
C ALA A 651 -25.20 39.25 -16.75
N THR A 652 -26.26 38.46 -16.67
CA THR A 652 -27.35 38.66 -15.71
C THR A 652 -26.86 38.53 -14.27
N TRP A 653 -26.04 37.52 -13.96
CA TRP A 653 -25.50 37.32 -12.62
C TRP A 653 -24.51 38.42 -12.23
N PHE A 654 -23.68 38.89 -13.15
CA PHE A 654 -22.85 40.06 -12.91
C PHE A 654 -23.69 41.30 -12.64
N ALA A 655 -24.69 41.60 -13.48
CA ALA A 655 -25.56 42.76 -13.29
C ALA A 655 -26.24 42.74 -11.92
N GLN A 656 -26.84 41.60 -11.52
CA GLN A 656 -27.44 41.42 -10.21
C GLN A 656 -26.44 41.62 -9.07
N HIS A 657 -25.24 41.04 -9.19
CA HIS A 657 -24.22 41.15 -8.14
C HIS A 657 -23.70 42.58 -8.00
N ILE A 658 -23.50 43.28 -9.11
CA ILE A 658 -23.02 44.67 -9.15
C ILE A 658 -24.05 45.62 -8.54
N LEU A 659 -25.32 45.47 -8.92
CA LEU A 659 -26.41 46.31 -8.43
C LEU A 659 -26.72 46.06 -6.95
N ASN A 660 -26.74 44.80 -6.51
CA ASN A 660 -27.05 44.45 -5.11
C ASN A 660 -25.87 44.62 -4.17
N GLY A 661 -24.63 44.48 -4.66
CA GLY A 661 -23.40 44.50 -3.87
C GLY A 661 -22.82 45.90 -3.64
N GLU A 662 -23.53 46.96 -4.03
CA GLU A 662 -23.05 48.35 -3.97
C GLU A 662 -21.65 48.52 -4.61
N LEU A 663 -21.36 47.75 -5.66
CA LEU A 663 -20.05 47.74 -6.33
C LEU A 663 -19.85 48.91 -7.28
N LEU A 664 -20.92 49.67 -7.56
CA LEU A 664 -20.84 50.95 -8.24
C LEU A 664 -20.48 52.05 -7.22
N PRO A 665 -19.82 53.14 -7.61
CA PRO A 665 -19.59 54.27 -6.71
C PRO A 665 -20.92 54.82 -6.16
N LYS A 666 -20.99 55.02 -4.83
CA LYS A 666 -22.10 55.74 -4.20
C LYS A 666 -21.88 57.24 -4.41
N GLN A 667 -22.95 58.01 -4.64
CA GLN A 667 -22.88 59.47 -4.67
C GLN A 667 -22.38 59.97 -3.30
N THR A 668 -21.12 60.38 -3.21
CA THR A 668 -20.72 61.32 -2.18
C THR A 668 -21.09 62.72 -2.67
N PRO A 669 -21.84 63.51 -1.88
CA PRO A 669 -21.98 64.92 -2.17
C PRO A 669 -20.58 65.52 -2.08
N LYS A 670 -20.11 66.12 -3.17
CA LYS A 670 -19.01 67.08 -3.08
C LYS A 670 -19.65 68.39 -2.63
N ASP A 671 -19.15 68.92 -1.52
CA ASP A 671 -19.45 70.27 -1.02
C ASP A 671 -19.15 71.35 -2.06
#